data_AF-A0A1I4UGA8-F1
#
_entry.id   AF-A0A1I4UGA8-F1
#
_cell.length_a   1.000
_cell.length_b   1.000
_cell.length_c   1.000
_cell.angle_alpha   90.00
_cell.angle_beta   90.00
_cell.angle_gamma   90.00
#
_symmetry.space_group_name_H-M   'P 1'
#
loop_
_entity.id
_entity.type
_entity.pdbx_description
1 polymer ?
#
loop_
_entity_poly.entity_id
_entity_poly.type
_entity_poly.pdbx_seq_one_letter_code
_entity_poly.pdbx_strand_id
1 'polypeptide(L)'
;MILDLHRQGLSVTAIARRTGRDPKTIRKYIERGLEPPAYGPRQAGRPSKLAPYLAYLRERVTAIRDLSAVRLTRELRERGYTGAYTAVKRFIAAIQPPEAKPYEVRFETPSGQQAQVDFARFVVTFTDAPGTACIVWLFSLVLGHSRHIEARFVLHQDLQTLLRCHIQAFATIGGVPMQILYDRMKTAVSGEEADGHIVYNRSLLTLAQHYGYLPSACRPYRAKTKGKVERPFSYIRQDFFLARSFQDLDDLNAQLRIWLDTVANVRLHGTTQRVVAEAFAAEQADLQPLPAVPFDPLLKLERRVSHDGLVSIGGNYYSVPDRTRRVVEVHQLPDTIRILDGGRLVASHPVMEGRRQYRIDPDHRQGGAARAMRHGHPDSPMIGRWRSRRPALAGRLPGRRRAARHRDRRSVMSRASSHAATTLDSIKHSLVGLRMPRALEVLDATVRRIEQGEIDGITALDEILTEELTLRENRRVKTALLVARLTTIKTLAGFDFTFQPSLDRERIMALAELTFIDRAEVVHLLGPPGTGKSHLATALAVEAVKAGRSVVFSTLADLIASLAKAERDGALRERIRYLSRASLLVVDEIGYLPVVPGGGNLFFQLVNARYEKGAMILTSNRGFAEWGEVFGDPVVATALLDRLLHHAVVVQIEGASYRLRQHGDLIPEHVRSKALITPPPVPRRRGRPPRKATLDHVAG
;
A
#
# COMPACT_ATOMS: atom_id res chain seq x y z
N MET A 1 0.16 38.18 -42.07
CA MET A 1 -1.31 38.19 -41.83
C MET A 1 -1.88 39.59 -41.58
N ILE A 2 -1.57 40.29 -40.47
CA ILE A 2 -2.13 41.63 -40.19
C ILE A 2 -1.71 42.66 -41.25
N LEU A 3 -0.43 42.68 -41.63
CA LEU A 3 0.12 43.60 -42.64
C LEU A 3 -0.39 43.31 -44.05
N ASP A 4 -0.61 42.05 -44.40
CA ASP A 4 -1.13 41.65 -45.71
C ASP A 4 -2.58 42.10 -45.88
N LEU A 5 -3.41 41.94 -44.83
CA LEU A 5 -4.79 42.44 -44.82
C LEU A 5 -4.86 43.96 -44.90
N HIS A 6 -3.91 44.67 -44.29
CA HIS A 6 -3.81 46.13 -44.43
C HIS A 6 -3.39 46.56 -45.83
N ARG A 7 -2.44 45.86 -46.48
CA ARG A 7 -2.06 46.14 -47.88
C ARG A 7 -3.20 45.89 -48.87
N GLN A 8 -4.13 44.99 -48.54
CA GLN A 8 -5.36 44.76 -49.31
C GLN A 8 -6.42 45.85 -49.12
N GLY A 9 -6.12 46.93 -48.38
CA GLY A 9 -7.00 48.07 -48.19
C GLY A 9 -8.05 47.92 -47.08
N LEU A 10 -7.98 46.86 -46.26
CA LEU A 10 -8.94 46.69 -45.16
C LEU A 10 -8.64 47.68 -44.01
N SER A 11 -9.70 48.29 -43.48
CA SER A 11 -9.60 49.18 -42.31
C SER A 11 -9.18 48.40 -41.04
N VAL A 12 -8.53 49.09 -40.10
CA VAL A 12 -8.10 48.52 -38.81
C VAL A 12 -9.24 47.77 -38.09
N THR A 13 -10.47 48.30 -38.17
CA THR A 13 -11.67 47.71 -37.57
C THR A 13 -12.10 46.41 -38.25
N ALA A 14 -11.97 46.35 -39.59
CA ALA A 14 -12.24 45.14 -40.36
C ALA A 14 -11.19 44.05 -40.10
N ILE A 15 -9.92 44.44 -39.98
CA ILE A 15 -8.83 43.53 -39.59
C ILE A 15 -9.07 43.00 -38.17
N ALA A 16 -9.46 43.85 -37.21
CA ALA A 16 -9.74 43.44 -35.84
C ALA A 16 -10.83 42.38 -35.73
N ARG A 17 -11.95 42.56 -36.46
CA ARG A 17 -13.02 41.56 -36.55
C ARG A 17 -12.55 40.25 -37.18
N ARG A 18 -11.73 40.32 -38.22
CA ARG A 18 -11.27 39.14 -38.97
C ARG A 18 -10.19 38.34 -38.24
N THR A 19 -9.32 39.01 -37.48
CA THR A 19 -8.20 38.36 -36.77
C THR A 19 -8.45 38.15 -35.27
N GLY A 20 -9.53 38.70 -34.71
CA GLY A 20 -9.83 38.64 -33.28
C GLY A 20 -8.80 39.34 -32.39
N ARG A 21 -8.06 40.33 -32.93
CA ARG A 21 -6.99 41.04 -32.21
C ARG A 21 -7.41 42.46 -31.88
N ASP A 22 -6.90 42.98 -30.76
CA ASP A 22 -7.22 44.34 -30.31
C ASP A 22 -6.81 45.40 -31.37
N PRO A 23 -7.68 46.38 -31.68
CA PRO A 23 -7.39 47.42 -32.67
C PRO A 23 -6.12 48.23 -32.41
N LYS A 24 -5.73 48.43 -31.14
CA LYS A 24 -4.47 49.10 -30.78
C LYS A 24 -3.26 48.25 -31.13
N THR A 25 -3.39 46.93 -31.00
CA THR A 25 -2.34 45.99 -31.39
C THR A 25 -2.18 45.98 -32.91
N ILE A 26 -3.28 45.98 -33.66
CA ILE A 26 -3.25 46.04 -35.13
C ILE A 26 -2.62 47.34 -35.63
N ARG A 27 -3.01 48.52 -35.10
CA ARG A 27 -2.35 49.80 -35.42
C ARG A 27 -0.85 49.74 -35.16
N LYS A 28 -0.45 49.24 -33.99
CA LYS A 28 0.96 49.11 -33.60
C LYS A 28 1.75 48.24 -34.58
N TYR A 29 1.18 47.14 -35.08
CA TYR A 29 1.86 46.27 -36.05
C TYR A 29 1.83 46.81 -37.48
N ILE A 30 0.80 47.58 -37.86
CA ILE A 30 0.77 48.31 -39.14
C ILE A 30 1.86 49.38 -39.17
N GLU A 31 2.01 50.16 -38.08
CA GLU A 31 3.05 51.19 -37.96
C GLU A 31 4.47 50.61 -37.86
N ARG A 32 4.65 49.49 -37.14
CA ARG A 32 5.98 48.86 -36.96
C ARG A 32 6.45 47.99 -38.13
N GLY A 33 5.56 47.57 -39.03
CA GLY A 33 5.93 46.65 -40.11
C GLY A 33 6.37 45.26 -39.62
N LEU A 34 7.16 44.56 -40.46
CA LEU A 34 7.62 43.17 -40.25
C LEU A 34 8.84 43.05 -39.33
N GLU A 35 9.16 44.08 -38.55
CA GLU A 35 10.32 44.02 -37.65
C GLU A 35 10.06 43.09 -36.46
N PRO A 36 10.96 42.12 -36.18
CA PRO A 36 10.89 41.31 -34.97
C PRO A 36 10.97 42.22 -33.74
N PRO A 37 10.22 41.95 -32.66
CA PRO A 37 10.25 42.80 -31.48
C PRO A 37 11.66 42.84 -30.89
N ALA A 38 12.35 43.98 -31.05
CA ALA A 38 13.60 44.25 -30.38
C ALA A 38 13.34 44.36 -28.87
N TYR A 39 13.61 43.29 -28.13
CA TYR A 39 13.71 43.33 -26.68
C TYR A 39 15.03 44.01 -26.33
N GLY A 40 15.01 45.33 -26.17
CA GLY A 40 16.17 46.05 -25.65
C GLY A 40 16.57 45.53 -24.26
N PRO A 41 17.87 45.58 -23.88
CA PRO A 41 18.28 45.28 -22.51
C PRO A 41 17.48 46.15 -21.54
N ARG A 42 16.89 45.52 -20.51
CA ARG A 42 16.09 46.22 -19.49
C ARG A 42 16.88 47.42 -18.97
N GLN A 43 16.31 48.62 -19.07
CA GLN A 43 16.87 49.86 -18.51
C GLN A 43 17.31 49.63 -17.06
N ALA A 44 18.62 49.61 -16.84
CA ALA A 44 19.25 49.61 -15.53
C ALA A 44 19.14 51.01 -14.92
N GLY A 45 17.95 51.38 -14.46
CA GLY A 45 17.66 52.75 -14.02
C GLY A 45 16.86 52.88 -12.73
N ARG A 46 16.47 51.77 -12.08
CA ARG A 46 15.92 51.86 -10.71
C ARG A 46 17.05 51.65 -9.73
N PRO A 47 17.42 52.65 -8.91
CA PRO A 47 18.37 52.44 -7.83
C PRO A 47 17.82 51.29 -6.98
N SER A 48 18.62 50.24 -6.84
CA SER A 48 18.23 49.08 -6.04
C SER A 48 17.88 49.59 -4.65
N LYS A 49 16.68 49.28 -4.16
CA LYS A 49 16.29 49.59 -2.78
C LYS A 49 17.28 49.01 -1.75
N LEU A 50 18.13 48.08 -2.19
CA LEU A 50 19.19 47.46 -1.40
C LEU A 50 20.47 48.30 -1.32
N ALA A 51 20.66 49.28 -2.22
CA ALA A 51 21.88 50.08 -2.33
C ALA A 51 22.30 50.75 -1.00
N PRO A 52 21.38 51.36 -0.21
CA PRO A 52 21.74 51.96 1.08
C PRO A 52 22.22 50.96 2.14
N TYR A 53 21.98 49.67 1.93
CA TYR A 53 22.20 48.61 2.92
C TYR A 53 23.35 47.66 2.56
N LEU A 54 24.03 47.87 1.44
CA LEU A 54 25.08 46.96 0.94
C LEU A 54 26.31 46.90 1.86
N ALA A 55 26.70 48.04 2.45
CA ALA A 55 27.83 48.10 3.37
C ALA A 55 27.59 47.25 4.62
N TYR A 56 26.41 47.40 5.23
CA TYR A 56 25.99 46.62 6.38
C TYR A 56 25.91 45.11 6.08
N LEU A 57 25.38 44.74 4.92
CA LEU A 57 25.31 43.33 4.51
C LEU A 57 26.70 42.73 4.33
N ARG A 58 27.64 43.45 3.69
CA ARG A 58 29.02 42.98 3.51
C ARG A 58 29.70 42.76 4.85
N GLU A 59 29.57 43.70 5.77
CA GLU A 59 30.15 43.61 7.11
C GLU A 59 29.60 42.39 7.87
N ARG A 60 28.27 42.21 7.89
CA ARG A 60 27.62 41.10 8.59
C ARG A 60 27.98 39.73 8.02
N VAL A 61 28.00 39.60 6.69
CA VAL A 61 28.31 38.36 5.96
C VAL A 61 29.79 37.99 6.09
N THR A 62 30.67 38.98 6.24
CA THR A 62 32.11 38.75 6.49
C THR A 62 32.37 38.37 7.94
N ALA A 63 31.67 38.98 8.89
CA ALA A 63 31.81 38.67 10.32
C ALA A 63 31.24 37.29 10.69
N ILE A 64 30.16 36.85 10.04
CA ILE A 64 29.50 35.56 10.33
C ILE A 64 29.10 34.89 9.00
N ARG A 65 29.88 33.90 8.58
CA ARG A 65 29.77 33.28 7.25
C ARG A 65 28.45 32.53 7.01
N ASP A 66 27.82 32.01 8.05
CA ASP A 66 26.62 31.17 7.96
C ASP A 66 25.28 31.92 8.10
N LEU A 67 25.29 33.25 7.99
CA LEU A 67 24.07 34.04 8.09
C LEU A 67 23.15 33.82 6.89
N SER A 68 21.95 33.27 7.17
CA SER A 68 20.95 33.07 6.13
C SER A 68 20.46 34.38 5.52
N ALA A 69 20.19 34.37 4.22
CA ALA A 69 19.60 35.52 3.51
C ALA A 69 18.26 35.97 4.09
N VAL A 70 17.51 35.04 4.71
CA VAL A 70 16.24 35.32 5.40
C VAL A 70 16.49 36.16 6.65
N ARG A 71 17.50 35.79 7.46
CA ARG A 71 17.88 36.52 8.66
C ARG A 71 18.36 37.93 8.32
N LEU A 72 19.23 38.06 7.32
CA LEU A 72 19.74 39.38 6.88
C LEU A 72 18.62 40.26 6.34
N THR A 73 17.65 39.69 5.61
CA THR A 73 16.47 40.45 5.14
C THR A 73 15.61 40.97 6.30
N ARG A 74 15.48 40.21 7.40
CA ARG A 74 14.80 40.67 8.62
C ARG A 74 15.55 41.82 9.28
N GLU A 75 16.86 41.69 9.48
CA GLU A 75 17.72 42.76 10.05
C GLU A 75 17.67 44.04 9.21
N LEU A 76 17.60 43.91 7.88
CA LEU A 76 17.41 45.05 6.99
C LEU A 76 16.04 45.70 7.12
N ARG A 77 14.97 44.91 7.28
CA ARG A 77 13.59 45.42 7.43
C ARG A 77 13.42 46.21 8.72
N GLU A 78 14.06 45.75 9.80
CA GLU A 78 14.13 46.50 11.08
C GLU A 78 14.85 47.86 10.90
N ARG A 79 15.77 47.94 9.93
CA ARG A 79 16.48 49.17 9.54
C ARG A 79 15.80 49.95 8.40
N GLY A 80 14.53 49.64 8.11
CA GLY A 80 13.71 50.37 7.13
C GLY A 80 13.79 49.87 5.68
N TYR A 81 14.40 48.72 5.41
CA TYR A 81 14.47 48.17 4.05
C TYR A 81 13.08 47.70 3.55
N THR A 82 12.59 48.33 2.48
CA THR A 82 11.28 48.04 1.86
C THR A 82 11.39 47.20 0.58
N GLY A 83 12.54 46.61 0.31
CA GLY A 83 12.77 45.79 -0.88
C GLY A 83 12.42 44.31 -0.72
N ALA A 84 12.49 43.57 -1.83
CA ALA A 84 12.18 42.14 -1.84
C ALA A 84 13.33 41.29 -1.28
N TYR A 85 12.97 40.17 -0.63
CA TYR A 85 13.90 39.14 -0.15
C TYR A 85 14.83 38.62 -1.26
N THR A 86 14.30 38.49 -2.47
CA THR A 86 15.05 37.99 -3.64
C THR A 86 16.25 38.86 -4.01
N ALA A 87 16.22 40.16 -3.72
CA ALA A 87 17.35 41.05 -3.96
C ALA A 87 18.49 40.80 -2.95
N VAL A 88 18.16 40.62 -1.67
CA VAL A 88 19.12 40.29 -0.60
C VAL A 88 19.75 38.92 -0.86
N LYS A 89 18.93 37.91 -1.20
CA LYS A 89 19.39 36.55 -1.52
C LYS A 89 20.37 36.54 -2.71
N ARG A 90 20.08 37.30 -3.76
CA ARG A 90 20.97 37.41 -4.93
C ARG A 90 22.30 38.08 -4.59
N PHE A 91 22.28 39.12 -3.75
CA PHE A 91 23.49 39.79 -3.31
C PHE A 91 24.41 38.88 -2.47
N ILE A 92 23.84 38.12 -1.54
CA ILE A 92 24.61 37.17 -0.71
C ILE A 92 25.21 36.06 -1.56
N ALA A 93 24.43 35.49 -2.50
CA ALA A 93 24.94 34.47 -3.41
C ALA A 93 26.08 34.95 -4.31
N ALA A 94 26.17 36.26 -4.58
CA ALA A 94 27.26 36.86 -5.35
C ALA A 94 28.54 37.07 -4.51
N ILE A 95 28.42 37.17 -3.18
CA ILE A 95 29.54 37.43 -2.25
C ILE A 95 30.03 36.13 -1.60
N GLN A 96 29.13 35.15 -1.44
CA GLN A 96 29.42 33.81 -0.94
C GLN A 96 28.89 32.79 -1.96
N PRO A 97 29.66 32.45 -3.00
CA PRO A 97 29.30 31.36 -3.89
C PRO A 97 29.19 30.06 -3.08
N PRO A 98 28.17 29.21 -3.33
CA PRO A 98 28.00 27.96 -2.59
C PRO A 98 29.21 27.05 -2.79
N GLU A 99 29.69 26.42 -1.72
CA GLU A 99 30.75 25.41 -1.81
C GLU A 99 30.33 24.28 -2.74
N ALA A 100 31.25 23.87 -3.63
CA ALA A 100 31.03 22.76 -4.54
C ALA A 100 30.82 21.48 -3.73
N LYS A 101 29.70 20.80 -3.95
CA LYS A 101 29.47 19.47 -3.37
C LYS A 101 30.57 18.52 -3.87
N PRO A 102 31.14 17.66 -3.01
CA PRO A 102 32.09 16.66 -3.46
C PRO A 102 31.44 15.72 -4.47
N TYR A 103 32.20 15.33 -5.49
CA TYR A 103 31.75 14.43 -6.55
C TYR A 103 31.37 13.05 -6.00
N GLU A 104 30.22 12.53 -6.44
CA GLU A 104 29.74 11.20 -6.07
C GLU A 104 30.50 10.12 -6.86
N VAL A 105 31.38 9.36 -6.19
CA VAL A 105 32.06 8.20 -6.79
C VAL A 105 31.07 7.04 -6.91
N ARG A 106 30.66 6.71 -8.13
CA ARG A 106 29.87 5.50 -8.46
C ARG A 106 30.79 4.28 -8.47
N PHE A 107 30.45 3.23 -7.72
CA PHE A 107 31.22 2.00 -7.66
C PHE A 107 30.82 1.06 -8.82
N GLU A 108 31.77 0.69 -9.67
CA GLU A 108 31.57 -0.30 -10.72
C GLU A 108 31.91 -1.70 -10.21
N THR A 109 30.94 -2.62 -10.28
CA THR A 109 31.13 -4.05 -10.00
C THR A 109 31.89 -4.74 -11.14
N PRO A 110 32.94 -5.52 -10.84
CA PRO A 110 33.58 -6.49 -11.73
C PRO A 110 32.61 -7.40 -12.50
N SER A 111 33.11 -7.91 -13.63
CA SER A 111 32.47 -8.91 -14.48
C SER A 111 32.12 -10.19 -13.68
N GLY A 112 30.94 -10.75 -13.91
CA GLY A 112 30.46 -11.99 -13.29
C GLY A 112 30.14 -11.89 -11.79
N GLN A 113 30.44 -10.75 -11.16
CA GLN A 113 30.44 -10.67 -9.70
C GLN A 113 29.05 -10.48 -9.10
N GLN A 114 28.19 -9.65 -9.70
CA GLN A 114 26.93 -9.25 -9.05
C GLN A 114 25.78 -9.07 -10.03
N ALA A 115 24.61 -9.58 -9.66
CA ALA A 115 23.34 -9.25 -10.31
C ALA A 115 22.36 -8.65 -9.30
N GLN A 116 21.33 -7.97 -9.81
CA GLN A 116 20.22 -7.47 -9.03
C GLN A 116 18.91 -8.12 -9.47
N VAL A 117 18.15 -8.63 -8.51
CA VAL A 117 16.83 -9.23 -8.72
C VAL A 117 15.76 -8.39 -8.05
N ASP A 118 14.68 -8.12 -8.79
CA ASP A 118 13.56 -7.35 -8.29
C ASP A 118 12.24 -7.79 -8.97
N PHE A 119 11.11 -7.48 -8.32
CA PHE A 119 9.75 -7.70 -8.83
C PHE A 119 9.03 -6.38 -9.02
N ALA A 120 8.43 -6.18 -10.20
CA ALA A 120 7.61 -5.01 -10.47
C ALA A 120 6.17 -5.37 -10.82
N ARG A 121 5.21 -4.63 -10.26
CA ARG A 121 3.79 -4.82 -10.53
C ARG A 121 3.35 -4.11 -11.80
N PHE A 122 2.71 -4.84 -12.70
CA PHE A 122 2.07 -4.36 -13.92
C PHE A 122 0.57 -4.70 -13.91
N VAL A 123 -0.19 -3.99 -14.74
CA VAL A 123 -1.62 -4.25 -14.94
C VAL A 123 -1.82 -4.37 -16.45
N VAL A 124 -2.41 -5.47 -16.88
CA VAL A 124 -2.67 -5.80 -18.28
C VAL A 124 -4.12 -6.22 -18.45
N THR A 125 -4.71 -5.91 -19.59
CA THR A 125 -5.97 -6.52 -20.03
C THR A 125 -5.64 -7.33 -21.27
N PHE A 126 -5.76 -8.64 -21.16
CA PHE A 126 -5.50 -9.58 -22.24
C PHE A 126 -6.63 -9.55 -23.27
N THR A 127 -6.33 -9.76 -24.55
CA THR A 127 -7.35 -9.71 -25.60
C THR A 127 -8.24 -10.96 -25.61
N ASP A 128 -7.78 -12.07 -25.03
CA ASP A 128 -8.56 -13.31 -24.86
C ASP A 128 -9.60 -13.23 -23.73
N ALA A 129 -9.40 -12.31 -22.77
CA ALA A 129 -10.27 -12.02 -21.65
C ALA A 129 -10.60 -10.50 -21.58
N PRO A 130 -11.26 -9.95 -22.61
CA PRO A 130 -11.49 -8.52 -22.73
C PRO A 130 -12.31 -7.98 -21.56
N GLY A 131 -11.93 -6.80 -21.06
CA GLY A 131 -12.61 -6.13 -19.94
C GLY A 131 -12.15 -6.57 -18.54
N THR A 132 -11.33 -7.60 -18.41
CA THR A 132 -10.77 -8.02 -17.11
C THR A 132 -9.34 -7.53 -16.95
N ALA A 133 -9.12 -6.57 -16.06
CA ALA A 133 -7.75 -6.14 -15.71
C ALA A 133 -7.08 -7.19 -14.81
N CYS A 134 -6.00 -7.79 -15.31
CA CYS A 134 -5.15 -8.73 -14.60
C CYS A 134 -3.92 -8.04 -14.02
N ILE A 135 -3.47 -8.47 -12.83
CA ILE A 135 -2.20 -8.05 -12.26
C ILE A 135 -1.15 -9.09 -12.64
N VAL A 136 -0.10 -8.65 -13.32
CA VAL A 136 1.08 -9.45 -13.63
C VAL A 136 2.30 -8.85 -12.95
N TRP A 137 3.25 -9.67 -12.58
CA TRP A 137 4.49 -9.29 -11.94
C TRP A 137 5.65 -9.56 -12.89
N LEU A 138 6.49 -8.56 -13.09
CA LEU A 138 7.73 -8.69 -13.85
C LEU A 138 8.83 -9.10 -12.89
N PHE A 139 9.33 -10.33 -13.03
CA PHE A 139 10.63 -10.72 -12.50
C PHE A 139 11.70 -10.15 -13.42
N SER A 140 12.73 -9.51 -12.86
CA SER A 140 13.92 -9.10 -13.63
C SER A 140 15.19 -9.43 -12.86
N LEU A 141 16.15 -10.04 -13.56
CA LEU A 141 17.53 -10.20 -13.15
C LEU A 141 18.40 -9.33 -14.06
N VAL A 142 19.12 -8.39 -13.47
CA VAL A 142 20.02 -7.50 -14.22
C VAL A 142 21.46 -7.70 -13.78
N LEU A 143 22.34 -8.05 -14.72
CA LEU A 143 23.76 -8.17 -14.45
C LEU A 143 24.38 -6.80 -14.16
N GLY A 144 25.20 -6.74 -13.12
CA GLY A 144 25.82 -5.52 -12.66
C GLY A 144 26.81 -4.95 -13.64
N HIS A 145 27.61 -5.77 -14.33
CA HIS A 145 28.68 -5.32 -15.23
C HIS A 145 28.14 -5.00 -16.63
N SER A 146 27.63 -5.99 -17.37
CA SER A 146 27.11 -5.82 -18.74
C SER A 146 25.81 -5.03 -18.84
N ARG A 147 25.01 -5.00 -17.77
CA ARG A 147 23.63 -4.48 -17.75
C ARG A 147 22.65 -5.32 -18.55
N HIS A 148 23.03 -6.55 -18.86
CA HIS A 148 22.14 -7.53 -19.46
C HIS A 148 20.90 -7.73 -18.60
N ILE A 149 19.73 -7.67 -19.22
CA ILE A 149 18.44 -7.84 -18.58
C ILE A 149 17.88 -9.20 -19.00
N GLU A 150 17.64 -10.06 -18.03
CA GLU A 150 16.80 -11.25 -18.19
C GLU A 150 15.51 -11.03 -17.38
N ALA A 151 14.36 -11.16 -18.02
CA ALA A 151 13.09 -10.83 -17.39
C ALA A 151 11.93 -11.71 -17.86
N ARG A 152 10.94 -11.90 -17.00
CA ARG A 152 9.73 -12.69 -17.29
C ARG A 152 8.53 -12.16 -16.52
N PHE A 153 7.37 -12.09 -17.17
CA PHE A 153 6.10 -11.85 -16.52
C PHE A 153 5.52 -13.14 -15.93
N VAL A 154 5.02 -13.03 -14.71
CA VAL A 154 4.40 -14.10 -13.93
C VAL A 154 3.17 -13.60 -13.19
N LEU A 155 2.22 -14.47 -12.87
CA LEU A 155 0.98 -14.07 -12.18
C LEU A 155 1.19 -13.83 -10.67
N HIS A 156 2.26 -14.39 -10.11
CA HIS A 156 2.51 -14.43 -8.68
C HIS A 156 3.94 -14.01 -8.36
N GLN A 157 4.14 -13.47 -7.16
CA GLN A 157 5.45 -13.09 -6.64
C GLN A 157 5.76 -13.88 -5.36
N ASP A 158 5.32 -15.13 -5.28
CA ASP A 158 5.63 -16.01 -4.14
C ASP A 158 7.04 -16.62 -4.28
N LEU A 159 7.52 -17.26 -3.20
CA LEU A 159 8.84 -17.86 -3.17
C LEU A 159 9.03 -18.91 -4.28
N GLN A 160 8.00 -19.71 -4.58
CA GLN A 160 8.08 -20.74 -5.63
C GLN A 160 8.33 -20.12 -7.00
N THR A 161 7.58 -19.06 -7.30
CA THR A 161 7.74 -18.32 -8.54
C THR A 161 9.11 -17.66 -8.59
N LEU A 162 9.60 -17.09 -7.48
CA LEU A 162 10.97 -16.56 -7.39
C LEU A 162 12.02 -17.62 -7.72
N LEU A 163 11.95 -18.82 -7.12
CA LEU A 163 12.91 -19.89 -7.36
C LEU A 163 12.88 -20.36 -8.82
N ARG A 164 11.68 -20.57 -9.38
CA ARG A 164 11.50 -20.93 -10.81
C ARG A 164 12.12 -19.90 -11.74
N CYS A 165 11.87 -18.61 -11.49
CA CYS A 165 12.42 -17.54 -12.30
C CYS A 165 13.96 -17.49 -12.24
N HIS A 166 14.59 -17.80 -11.10
CA HIS A 166 16.05 -17.88 -11.03
C HIS A 166 16.60 -19.04 -11.86
N ILE A 167 16.03 -20.24 -11.70
CA ILE A 167 16.45 -21.42 -12.46
C ILE A 167 16.38 -21.13 -13.97
N GLN A 168 15.26 -20.56 -14.42
CA GLN A 168 15.08 -20.19 -15.81
C GLN A 168 16.06 -19.10 -16.26
N ALA A 169 16.27 -18.07 -15.45
CA ALA A 169 17.20 -17.00 -15.78
C ALA A 169 18.65 -17.50 -15.89
N PHE A 170 19.09 -18.35 -14.97
CA PHE A 170 20.42 -18.96 -15.02
C PHE A 170 20.59 -19.85 -16.26
N ALA A 171 19.56 -20.64 -16.59
CA ALA A 171 19.57 -21.46 -17.80
C ALA A 171 19.65 -20.59 -19.07
N THR A 172 18.91 -19.49 -19.14
CA THR A 172 18.99 -18.54 -20.28
C THR A 172 20.38 -17.90 -20.38
N ILE A 173 20.90 -17.40 -19.26
CA ILE A 173 22.16 -16.66 -19.22
C ILE A 173 23.36 -17.60 -19.47
N GLY A 174 23.20 -18.90 -19.18
CA GLY A 174 24.25 -19.90 -19.31
C GLY A 174 25.28 -19.84 -18.17
N GLY A 175 24.94 -19.21 -17.05
CA GLY A 175 25.84 -19.05 -15.91
C GLY A 175 25.19 -18.34 -14.72
N VAL A 176 25.93 -18.27 -13.60
CA VAL A 176 25.45 -17.71 -12.33
C VAL A 176 26.40 -16.62 -11.82
N PRO A 177 25.90 -15.43 -11.45
CA PRO A 177 26.73 -14.39 -10.84
C PRO A 177 27.20 -14.79 -9.43
N MET A 178 28.34 -14.29 -8.96
CA MET A 178 28.84 -14.61 -7.60
C MET A 178 27.92 -14.13 -6.48
N GLN A 179 27.24 -13.00 -6.67
CA GLN A 179 26.35 -12.40 -5.70
C GLN A 179 25.05 -11.96 -6.35
N ILE A 180 23.91 -12.18 -5.67
CA ILE A 180 22.61 -11.67 -6.10
C ILE A 180 22.06 -10.73 -5.04
N LEU A 181 21.83 -9.49 -5.46
CA LEU A 181 21.21 -8.46 -4.65
C LEU A 181 19.68 -8.53 -4.75
N TYR A 182 19.02 -8.66 -3.61
CA TYR A 182 17.56 -8.58 -3.48
C TYR A 182 17.18 -7.25 -2.82
N ASP A 183 16.06 -6.65 -3.27
CA ASP A 183 15.32 -5.72 -2.41
C ASP A 183 14.76 -6.51 -1.22
N ARG A 184 14.44 -5.90 -0.07
CA ARG A 184 13.94 -6.59 1.15
C ARG A 184 12.51 -7.16 0.95
N MET A 185 12.31 -7.96 -0.09
CA MET A 185 11.07 -8.65 -0.41
C MET A 185 10.87 -9.82 0.54
N LYS A 186 9.65 -9.95 1.07
CA LYS A 186 9.26 -11.01 2.02
C LYS A 186 9.44 -12.43 1.48
N THR A 187 9.61 -12.58 0.17
CA THR A 187 9.87 -13.84 -0.50
C THR A 187 11.32 -14.28 -0.39
N ALA A 188 12.26 -13.34 -0.35
CA ALA A 188 13.68 -13.62 -0.13
C ALA A 188 14.06 -13.55 1.35
N VAL A 189 13.41 -12.67 2.12
CA VAL A 189 13.71 -12.39 3.53
C VAL A 189 12.57 -12.87 4.44
N SER A 190 12.89 -13.79 5.34
CA SER A 190 11.98 -14.36 6.35
C SER A 190 11.92 -13.53 7.65
N GLY A 191 12.94 -12.71 7.95
CA GLY A 191 13.01 -11.89 9.16
C GLY A 191 14.32 -11.11 9.30
N GLU A 192 14.47 -10.40 10.41
CA GLU A 192 15.70 -9.70 10.82
C GLU A 192 15.94 -10.05 12.31
N GLU A 193 17.14 -10.52 12.63
CA GLU A 193 17.55 -10.81 14.01
C GLU A 193 17.84 -9.52 14.79
N ALA A 194 17.89 -9.59 16.12
CA ALA A 194 18.09 -8.45 17.01
C ALA A 194 19.37 -7.64 16.70
N ASP A 195 20.36 -8.28 16.09
CA ASP A 195 21.67 -7.70 15.74
C ASP A 195 21.71 -7.09 14.33
N GLY A 196 20.57 -7.07 13.60
CA GLY A 196 20.47 -6.52 12.25
C GLY A 196 20.89 -7.49 11.12
N HIS A 197 21.09 -8.77 11.43
CA HIS A 197 21.32 -9.82 10.44
C HIS A 197 20.01 -10.18 9.72
N ILE A 198 20.06 -10.21 8.39
CA ILE A 198 18.89 -10.53 7.55
C ILE A 198 18.77 -12.05 7.44
N VAL A 199 17.62 -12.59 7.87
CA VAL A 199 17.31 -14.02 7.78
C VAL A 199 16.68 -14.30 6.44
N TYR A 200 17.40 -14.97 5.54
CA TYR A 200 16.86 -15.38 4.24
C TYR A 200 15.96 -16.61 4.35
N ASN A 201 15.10 -16.78 3.36
CA ASN A 201 14.30 -17.99 3.26
C ASN A 201 15.19 -19.23 3.06
N ARG A 202 14.93 -20.31 3.81
CA ARG A 202 15.71 -21.55 3.74
C ARG A 202 15.77 -22.13 2.32
N SER A 203 14.67 -22.11 1.58
CA SER A 203 14.65 -22.65 0.20
C SER A 203 15.46 -21.79 -0.77
N LEU A 204 15.52 -20.47 -0.54
CA LEU A 204 16.38 -19.57 -1.29
C LEU A 204 17.86 -19.84 -0.96
N LEU A 205 18.18 -20.08 0.31
CA LEU A 205 19.53 -20.49 0.70
C LEU A 205 19.93 -21.84 0.09
N THR A 206 19.01 -22.79 -0.01
CA THR A 206 19.27 -24.08 -0.68
C THR A 206 19.51 -23.90 -2.18
N LEU A 207 18.73 -23.04 -2.85
CA LEU A 207 18.98 -22.66 -4.25
C LEU A 207 20.36 -22.00 -4.41
N ALA A 208 20.67 -21.04 -3.54
CA ALA A 208 21.94 -20.33 -3.52
C ALA A 208 23.14 -21.26 -3.35
N GLN A 209 23.06 -22.22 -2.43
CA GLN A 209 24.08 -23.25 -2.23
C GLN A 209 24.25 -24.14 -3.46
N HIS A 210 23.14 -24.53 -4.10
CA HIS A 210 23.19 -25.40 -5.27
C HIS A 210 23.81 -24.71 -6.49
N TYR A 211 23.47 -23.45 -6.75
CA TYR A 211 23.99 -22.66 -7.87
C TYR A 211 25.28 -21.87 -7.52
N GLY A 212 25.75 -21.92 -6.28
CA GLY A 212 27.00 -21.31 -5.84
C GLY A 212 26.99 -19.78 -5.71
N TYR A 213 25.83 -19.11 -5.59
CA TYR A 213 25.78 -17.65 -5.44
C TYR A 213 25.50 -17.21 -4.00
N LEU A 214 25.95 -16.00 -3.65
CA LEU A 214 25.68 -15.38 -2.35
C LEU A 214 24.44 -14.47 -2.41
N PRO A 215 23.34 -14.77 -1.69
CA PRO A 215 22.21 -13.86 -1.57
C PRO A 215 22.58 -12.70 -0.64
N SER A 216 22.27 -11.47 -1.07
CA SER A 216 22.53 -10.27 -0.28
C SER A 216 21.34 -9.30 -0.41
N ALA A 217 20.91 -8.71 0.70
CA ALA A 217 19.79 -7.80 0.76
C ALA A 217 20.27 -6.38 1.07
N CYS A 218 19.63 -5.41 0.44
CA CYS A 218 20.03 -4.01 0.58
C CYS A 218 19.86 -3.51 2.03
N ARG A 219 20.86 -2.77 2.55
CA ARG A 219 20.75 -2.10 3.85
C ARG A 219 19.76 -0.92 3.78
N PRO A 220 18.88 -0.74 4.78
CA PRO A 220 17.95 0.39 4.83
C PRO A 220 18.73 1.72 4.91
N TYR A 221 18.20 2.77 4.27
CA TYR A 221 18.81 4.11 4.19
C TYR A 221 20.13 4.27 3.40
N ARG A 222 20.57 3.27 2.62
CA ARG A 222 21.56 3.47 1.55
C ARG A 222 20.92 3.29 0.16
N ALA A 223 20.17 4.29 -0.31
CA ALA A 223 19.80 4.42 -1.73
C ALA A 223 21.03 4.42 -2.68
N LYS A 224 22.23 4.62 -2.11
CA LYS A 224 23.53 4.72 -2.77
C LYS A 224 24.07 3.41 -3.36
N THR A 225 23.63 2.23 -2.86
CA THR A 225 24.03 0.92 -3.43
C THR A 225 23.12 0.49 -4.59
N LYS A 226 21.87 1.01 -4.63
CA LYS A 226 20.83 0.68 -5.64
C LYS A 226 20.97 1.50 -6.93
N GLY A 227 21.83 2.51 -6.96
CA GLY A 227 21.98 3.46 -8.06
C GLY A 227 22.77 2.94 -9.27
N LYS A 228 23.22 1.68 -9.24
CA LYS A 228 24.07 1.11 -10.29
C LYS A 228 23.29 0.83 -11.57
N VAL A 229 22.11 0.22 -11.44
CA VAL A 229 21.29 -0.27 -12.56
C VAL A 229 20.25 0.81 -12.87
N GLU A 230 20.16 1.28 -14.13
CA GLU A 230 19.04 2.11 -14.61
C GLU A 230 17.73 1.48 -14.16
N ARG A 231 16.70 2.24 -13.78
CA ARG A 231 15.41 1.68 -13.33
C ARG A 231 14.85 0.76 -14.43
N PRO A 232 15.08 -0.57 -14.38
CA PRO A 232 14.84 -1.42 -15.54
C PRO A 232 13.33 -1.50 -15.78
N PHE A 233 12.56 -1.36 -14.70
CA PHE A 233 11.10 -1.25 -14.70
C PHE A 233 10.56 -0.03 -15.43
N SER A 234 11.22 1.13 -15.30
CA SER A 234 10.78 2.33 -16.01
C SER A 234 11.00 2.14 -17.51
N TYR A 235 12.14 1.57 -17.89
CA TYR A 235 12.49 1.28 -19.27
C TYR A 235 11.54 0.24 -19.89
N ILE A 236 11.41 -0.94 -19.28
CA ILE A 236 10.50 -2.01 -19.74
C ILE A 236 9.04 -1.51 -19.77
N ARG A 237 8.64 -0.65 -18.83
CA ARG A 237 7.29 -0.07 -18.86
C ARG A 237 7.10 0.87 -20.04
N GLN A 238 8.02 1.78 -20.28
CA GLN A 238 7.86 2.84 -21.27
C GLN A 238 8.08 2.36 -22.71
N ASP A 239 9.10 1.55 -22.93
CA ASP A 239 9.54 1.11 -24.26
C ASP A 239 8.81 -0.17 -24.70
N PHE A 240 8.77 -1.18 -23.84
CA PHE A 240 8.11 -2.45 -24.16
C PHE A 240 6.61 -2.44 -23.89
N PHE A 241 6.19 -2.12 -22.66
CA PHE A 241 4.86 -2.49 -22.19
C PHE A 241 3.74 -1.53 -22.63
N LEU A 242 4.01 -0.22 -22.67
CA LEU A 242 2.99 0.77 -23.04
C LEU A 242 2.64 0.67 -24.54
N ALA A 243 1.37 0.94 -24.86
CA ALA A 243 0.81 0.93 -26.22
C ALA A 243 0.89 -0.41 -26.98
N ARG A 244 1.24 -1.51 -26.29
CA ARG A 244 1.11 -2.89 -26.82
C ARG A 244 -0.14 -3.59 -26.28
N SER A 245 -0.60 -4.57 -27.04
CA SER A 245 -1.67 -5.49 -26.68
C SER A 245 -1.13 -6.90 -26.62
N PHE A 246 -1.64 -7.70 -25.68
CA PHE A 246 -1.19 -9.06 -25.44
C PHE A 246 -2.37 -10.00 -25.45
N GLN A 247 -2.24 -11.14 -26.13
CA GLN A 247 -3.29 -12.14 -26.21
C GLN A 247 -3.53 -12.80 -24.86
N ASP A 248 -2.46 -13.28 -24.23
CA ASP A 248 -2.43 -13.94 -22.92
C ASP A 248 -1.02 -13.76 -22.29
N LEU A 249 -0.74 -14.46 -21.19
CA LEU A 249 0.55 -14.34 -20.51
C LEU A 249 1.71 -14.97 -21.30
N ASP A 250 1.44 -15.99 -22.11
CA ASP A 250 2.48 -16.65 -22.92
C ASP A 250 2.88 -15.75 -24.09
N ASP A 251 1.92 -15.13 -24.77
CA ASP A 251 2.16 -14.11 -25.79
C ASP A 251 2.90 -12.90 -25.21
N LEU A 252 2.50 -12.41 -24.03
CA LEU A 252 3.22 -11.33 -23.33
C LEU A 252 4.70 -11.68 -23.10
N ASN A 253 4.99 -12.90 -22.67
CA ASN A 253 6.36 -13.35 -22.43
C ASN A 253 7.14 -13.61 -23.74
N ALA A 254 6.48 -14.11 -24.79
CA ALA A 254 7.09 -14.30 -26.10
C ALA A 254 7.49 -12.94 -26.72
N GLN A 255 6.59 -11.95 -26.68
CA GLN A 255 6.88 -10.59 -27.13
C GLN A 255 8.00 -9.94 -26.28
N LEU A 256 7.99 -10.16 -24.96
CA LEU A 256 9.04 -9.66 -24.07
C LEU A 256 10.41 -10.22 -24.47
N ARG A 257 10.48 -11.53 -24.74
CA ARG A 257 11.72 -12.19 -25.16
C ARG A 257 12.27 -11.58 -26.45
N ILE A 258 11.42 -11.44 -27.47
CA ILE A 258 11.81 -10.80 -28.73
C ILE A 258 12.35 -9.40 -28.50
N TRP A 259 11.68 -8.59 -27.67
CA TRP A 259 12.13 -7.23 -27.37
C TRP A 259 13.42 -7.19 -26.55
N LEU A 260 13.62 -8.11 -25.60
CA LEU A 260 14.89 -8.22 -24.87
C LEU A 260 16.05 -8.48 -25.83
N ASP A 261 15.87 -9.41 -26.76
CA ASP A 261 16.92 -9.85 -27.69
C ASP A 261 17.18 -8.85 -28.82
N THR A 262 16.17 -8.10 -29.27
CA THR A 262 16.26 -7.21 -30.45
C THR A 262 16.34 -5.72 -30.12
N VAL A 263 16.03 -5.32 -28.89
CA VAL A 263 16.02 -3.90 -28.48
C VAL A 263 16.79 -3.72 -27.19
N ALA A 264 16.37 -4.37 -26.11
CA ALA A 264 16.87 -4.04 -24.77
C ALA A 264 18.34 -4.41 -24.59
N ASN A 265 18.75 -5.61 -25.00
CA ASN A 265 20.09 -6.12 -24.80
C ASN A 265 21.04 -5.80 -25.96
N VAL A 266 20.57 -5.28 -27.10
CA VAL A 266 21.45 -4.80 -28.19
C VAL A 266 21.67 -3.29 -28.19
N ARG A 267 21.09 -2.58 -27.22
CA ARG A 267 21.25 -1.12 -27.10
C ARG A 267 22.65 -0.72 -26.63
N LEU A 268 23.10 0.46 -27.07
CA LEU A 268 24.22 1.17 -26.45
C LEU A 268 23.75 1.74 -25.10
N HIS A 269 24.28 1.22 -24.00
CA HIS A 269 23.84 1.62 -22.67
C HIS A 269 24.40 2.99 -22.28
N GLY A 270 23.52 3.92 -21.88
CA GLY A 270 23.87 5.33 -21.69
C GLY A 270 24.94 5.62 -20.62
N THR A 271 25.08 4.75 -19.61
CA THR A 271 26.11 4.91 -18.57
C THR A 271 27.43 4.22 -18.91
N THR A 272 27.41 2.99 -19.39
CA THR A 272 28.62 2.20 -19.67
C THR A 272 29.20 2.51 -21.05
N GLN A 273 28.42 3.15 -21.94
CA GLN A 273 28.79 3.46 -23.33
C GLN A 273 29.24 2.21 -24.12
N ARG A 274 28.68 1.05 -23.75
CA ARG A 274 28.93 -0.25 -24.39
C ARG A 274 27.61 -0.84 -24.85
N VAL A 275 27.67 -1.63 -25.92
CA VAL A 275 26.53 -2.44 -26.35
C VAL A 275 26.34 -3.54 -25.30
N VAL A 276 25.12 -3.66 -24.76
CA VAL A 276 24.84 -4.58 -23.64
C VAL A 276 25.15 -6.03 -24.01
N ALA A 277 24.81 -6.47 -25.23
CA ALA A 277 25.04 -7.83 -25.72
C ALA A 277 26.53 -8.14 -25.88
N GLU A 278 27.33 -7.21 -26.39
CA GLU A 278 28.78 -7.38 -26.51
C GLU A 278 29.44 -7.44 -25.14
N ALA A 279 29.03 -6.56 -24.22
CA ALA A 279 29.50 -6.58 -22.85
C ALA A 279 29.10 -7.86 -22.11
N PHE A 280 27.90 -8.39 -22.40
CA PHE A 280 27.43 -9.66 -21.85
C PHE A 280 28.19 -10.85 -22.40
N ALA A 281 28.45 -10.90 -23.71
CA ALA A 281 29.25 -11.95 -24.33
C ALA A 281 30.67 -12.02 -23.73
N ALA A 282 31.26 -10.86 -23.41
CA ALA A 282 32.53 -10.79 -22.68
C ALA A 282 32.41 -11.25 -21.22
N GLU A 283 31.32 -10.87 -20.53
CA GLU A 283 31.07 -11.24 -19.12
C GLU A 283 30.71 -12.73 -18.95
N GLN A 284 30.19 -13.39 -19.98
CA GLN A 284 29.67 -14.75 -19.88
C GLN A 284 30.72 -15.76 -19.42
N ALA A 285 31.99 -15.57 -19.80
CA ALA A 285 33.10 -16.41 -19.38
C ALA A 285 33.47 -16.26 -17.89
N ASP A 286 33.10 -15.14 -17.28
CA ASP A 286 33.38 -14.84 -15.86
C ASP A 286 32.23 -15.24 -14.93
N LEU A 287 31.10 -15.69 -15.49
CA LEU A 287 30.00 -16.25 -14.70
C LEU A 287 30.35 -17.65 -14.20
N GLN A 288 29.85 -18.01 -13.03
CA GLN A 288 30.00 -19.37 -12.52
C GLN A 288 29.25 -20.35 -13.43
N PRO A 289 29.83 -21.53 -13.71
CA PRO A 289 29.18 -22.53 -14.54
C PRO A 289 27.91 -23.05 -13.86
N LEU A 290 26.94 -23.44 -14.68
CA LEU A 290 25.74 -24.11 -14.17
C LEU A 290 26.10 -25.47 -13.56
N PRO A 291 25.49 -25.87 -12.44
CA PRO A 291 25.68 -27.20 -11.87
C PRO A 291 25.22 -28.29 -12.85
N ALA A 292 25.94 -29.41 -12.89
CA ALA A 292 25.64 -30.52 -13.81
C ALA A 292 24.29 -31.20 -13.52
N VAL A 293 23.82 -31.12 -12.27
CA VAL A 293 22.51 -31.63 -11.86
C VAL A 293 21.57 -30.43 -11.73
N PRO A 294 20.37 -30.45 -12.35
CA PRO A 294 19.41 -29.38 -12.19
C PRO A 294 18.91 -29.31 -10.74
N PHE A 295 18.64 -28.10 -10.26
CA PHE A 295 18.01 -27.92 -8.96
C PHE A 295 16.58 -28.47 -8.98
N ASP A 296 16.29 -29.44 -8.11
CA ASP A 296 14.93 -29.94 -7.89
C ASP A 296 14.34 -29.29 -6.61
N PRO A 297 13.60 -28.17 -6.72
CA PRO A 297 12.96 -27.52 -5.57
C PRO A 297 11.76 -28.36 -5.11
N LEU A 298 12.00 -29.51 -4.50
CA LEU A 298 10.94 -30.38 -4.01
C LEU A 298 10.27 -29.75 -2.77
N LEU A 299 9.23 -28.96 -2.99
CA LEU A 299 8.34 -28.52 -1.92
C LEU A 299 7.33 -29.63 -1.63
N LYS A 300 7.56 -30.32 -0.51
CA LYS A 300 6.65 -31.32 0.03
C LYS A 300 5.53 -30.62 0.79
N LEU A 301 4.30 -30.78 0.32
CA LEU A 301 3.11 -30.20 0.91
C LEU A 301 2.10 -31.32 1.21
N GLU A 302 1.63 -31.43 2.44
CA GLU A 302 0.46 -32.27 2.71
C GLU A 302 -0.81 -31.54 2.28
N ARG A 303 -1.65 -32.21 1.48
CA ARG A 303 -2.90 -31.63 0.98
C ARG A 303 -4.05 -32.62 1.14
N ARG A 304 -5.22 -32.07 1.43
CA ARG A 304 -6.46 -32.84 1.56
C ARG A 304 -7.16 -32.93 0.20
N VAL A 305 -7.51 -34.15 -0.21
CA VAL A 305 -8.35 -34.40 -1.37
C VAL A 305 -9.79 -33.99 -1.03
N SER A 306 -10.41 -33.20 -1.90
CA SER A 306 -11.82 -32.81 -1.79
C SER A 306 -12.74 -34.01 -1.97
N HIS A 307 -14.03 -33.85 -1.65
CA HIS A 307 -15.03 -34.88 -1.91
C HIS A 307 -15.12 -35.26 -3.40
N ASP A 308 -14.80 -34.31 -4.29
CA ASP A 308 -14.86 -34.48 -5.74
C ASP A 308 -13.56 -35.07 -6.35
N GLY A 309 -12.66 -35.60 -5.52
CA GLY A 309 -11.41 -36.20 -5.97
C GLY A 309 -10.38 -35.18 -6.48
N LEU A 310 -10.37 -33.95 -5.93
CA LEU A 310 -9.48 -32.87 -6.36
C LEU A 310 -8.56 -32.39 -5.23
N VAL A 311 -7.33 -32.01 -5.58
CA VAL A 311 -6.34 -31.44 -4.67
C VAL A 311 -6.07 -29.99 -5.05
N SER A 312 -6.17 -29.07 -4.09
CA SER A 312 -5.92 -27.65 -4.32
C SER A 312 -4.45 -27.28 -4.11
N ILE A 313 -3.77 -26.89 -5.19
CA ILE A 313 -2.34 -26.56 -5.23
C ILE A 313 -2.18 -25.24 -6.00
N GLY A 314 -1.52 -24.25 -5.40
CA GLY A 314 -1.39 -22.90 -6.00
C GLY A 314 -2.71 -22.15 -6.20
N GLY A 315 -3.84 -22.65 -5.67
CA GLY A 315 -5.17 -22.12 -5.95
C GLY A 315 -5.85 -22.73 -7.19
N ASN A 316 -5.20 -23.69 -7.86
CA ASN A 316 -5.77 -24.53 -8.90
C ASN A 316 -6.11 -25.92 -8.36
N TYR A 317 -6.96 -26.66 -9.09
CA TYR A 317 -7.49 -27.95 -8.67
C TYR A 317 -7.01 -29.06 -9.62
N TYR A 318 -6.36 -30.08 -9.05
CA TYR A 318 -5.80 -31.21 -9.80
C TYR A 318 -6.49 -32.50 -9.36
N SER A 319 -6.98 -33.28 -10.31
CA SER A 319 -7.64 -34.55 -10.01
C SER A 319 -6.67 -35.61 -9.49
N VAL A 320 -7.20 -36.50 -8.66
CA VAL A 320 -6.55 -37.74 -8.22
C VAL A 320 -7.49 -38.93 -8.45
N PRO A 321 -6.97 -40.16 -8.59
CA PRO A 321 -7.81 -41.36 -8.75
C PRO A 321 -8.83 -41.56 -7.62
N ASP A 322 -10.00 -42.15 -7.93
CA ASP A 322 -11.14 -42.35 -7.00
C ASP A 322 -10.83 -43.10 -5.69
N ARG A 323 -9.69 -43.83 -5.62
CA ARG A 323 -9.25 -44.60 -4.44
C ARG A 323 -8.15 -43.92 -3.63
N THR A 324 -7.80 -42.68 -3.95
CA THR A 324 -6.75 -41.93 -3.27
C THR A 324 -7.18 -41.57 -1.84
N ARG A 325 -6.28 -41.70 -0.87
CA ARG A 325 -6.54 -41.31 0.53
C ARG A 325 -6.92 -39.83 0.63
N ARG A 326 -7.61 -39.49 1.72
CA ARG A 326 -8.07 -38.10 1.96
C ARG A 326 -6.94 -37.10 2.17
N VAL A 327 -5.74 -37.56 2.55
CA VAL A 327 -4.54 -36.71 2.70
C VAL A 327 -3.44 -37.32 1.84
N VAL A 328 -2.83 -36.48 1.01
CA VAL A 328 -1.78 -36.86 0.05
C VAL A 328 -0.57 -35.94 0.21
N GLU A 329 0.60 -36.47 -0.10
CA GLU A 329 1.84 -35.70 -0.20
C GLU A 329 1.95 -35.14 -1.62
N VAL A 330 2.06 -33.83 -1.75
CA VAL A 330 2.24 -33.14 -3.02
C VAL A 330 3.68 -32.70 -3.12
N HIS A 331 4.34 -33.15 -4.18
CA HIS A 331 5.67 -32.76 -4.60
C HIS A 331 5.51 -31.75 -5.73
N GLN A 332 5.79 -30.48 -5.46
CA GLN A 332 5.70 -29.43 -6.45
C GLN A 332 7.09 -29.17 -7.06
N LEU A 333 7.32 -29.67 -8.27
CA LEU A 333 8.52 -29.42 -9.08
C LEU A 333 8.31 -28.16 -9.96
N PRO A 334 9.36 -27.64 -10.63
CA PRO A 334 9.26 -26.42 -11.45
C PRO A 334 8.16 -26.47 -12.51
N ASP A 335 8.01 -27.61 -13.18
CA ASP A 335 7.12 -27.78 -14.34
C ASP A 335 6.03 -28.83 -14.10
N THR A 336 6.12 -29.58 -13.00
CA THR A 336 5.23 -30.71 -12.72
C THR A 336 4.85 -30.78 -11.24
N ILE A 337 3.62 -31.18 -11.00
CA ILE A 337 3.07 -31.51 -9.70
C ILE A 337 2.94 -33.02 -9.64
N ARG A 338 3.64 -33.65 -8.71
CA ARG A 338 3.49 -35.06 -8.38
C ARG A 338 2.66 -35.18 -7.11
N ILE A 339 1.66 -36.05 -7.12
CA ILE A 339 0.79 -36.33 -5.97
C ILE A 339 1.05 -37.77 -5.56
N LEU A 340 1.40 -37.98 -4.29
CA LEU A 340 1.75 -39.26 -3.71
C LEU A 340 0.76 -39.63 -2.61
N ASP A 341 0.35 -40.88 -2.59
CA ASP A 341 -0.48 -41.48 -1.55
C ASP A 341 0.34 -42.56 -0.81
N GLY A 342 0.62 -42.32 0.47
CA GLY A 342 1.44 -43.24 1.28
C GLY A 342 2.83 -43.52 0.68
N GLY A 343 3.43 -42.54 -0.01
CA GLY A 343 4.74 -42.66 -0.66
C GLY A 343 4.71 -43.23 -2.08
N ARG A 344 3.54 -43.63 -2.61
CA ARG A 344 3.38 -44.09 -3.99
C ARG A 344 2.84 -42.96 -4.87
N LEU A 345 3.46 -42.70 -6.02
CA LEU A 345 2.95 -41.74 -7.00
C LEU A 345 1.58 -42.18 -7.53
N VAL A 346 0.56 -41.33 -7.34
CA VAL A 346 -0.83 -41.58 -7.76
C VAL A 346 -1.31 -40.65 -8.87
N ALA A 347 -0.71 -39.47 -9.02
CA ALA A 347 -1.01 -38.56 -10.13
C ALA A 347 0.19 -37.65 -10.44
N SER A 348 0.31 -37.25 -11.71
CA SER A 348 1.32 -36.30 -12.17
C SER A 348 0.67 -35.30 -13.13
N HIS A 349 0.78 -34.00 -12.84
CA HIS A 349 0.14 -32.93 -13.60
C HIS A 349 1.15 -31.85 -13.98
N PRO A 350 1.07 -31.22 -15.16
CA PRO A 350 1.81 -29.99 -15.41
C PRO A 350 1.36 -28.88 -14.45
N VAL A 351 2.28 -27.99 -14.06
CA VAL A 351 1.92 -26.81 -13.24
C VAL A 351 1.06 -25.86 -14.08
N MET A 352 -0.17 -25.59 -13.63
CA MET A 352 -1.03 -24.57 -14.25
C MET A 352 -0.76 -23.18 -13.68
N GLU A 353 -0.72 -22.19 -14.56
CA GLU A 353 -0.66 -20.78 -14.17
C GLU A 353 -2.07 -20.23 -13.86
N GLY A 354 -2.19 -19.40 -12.82
CA GLY A 354 -3.46 -18.74 -12.46
C GLY A 354 -4.14 -19.37 -11.23
N ARG A 355 -5.45 -19.11 -11.06
CA ARG A 355 -6.25 -19.63 -9.93
C ARG A 355 -7.61 -20.11 -10.40
N ARG A 356 -8.18 -21.05 -9.65
CA ARG A 356 -9.51 -21.66 -9.86
C ARG A 356 -9.64 -22.44 -11.18
N GLN A 357 -8.53 -22.83 -11.78
CA GLN A 357 -8.53 -23.74 -12.92
C GLN A 357 -8.60 -25.20 -12.45
N TYR A 358 -9.11 -26.07 -13.31
CA TYR A 358 -9.30 -27.49 -13.05
C TYR A 358 -8.53 -28.31 -14.08
N ARG A 359 -7.61 -29.17 -13.62
CA ARG A 359 -6.96 -30.20 -14.43
C ARG A 359 -7.50 -31.55 -14.03
N ILE A 360 -8.35 -32.10 -14.89
CA ILE A 360 -8.93 -33.42 -14.71
C ILE A 360 -8.23 -34.36 -15.67
N ASP A 361 -7.58 -35.38 -15.11
CA ASP A 361 -7.08 -36.49 -15.88
C ASP A 361 -8.26 -37.44 -16.17
N PRO A 362 -8.54 -37.76 -17.44
CA PRO A 362 -9.62 -38.68 -17.81
C PRO A 362 -9.52 -40.05 -17.11
N ASP A 363 -8.32 -40.53 -16.84
CA ASP A 363 -8.09 -41.86 -16.26
C ASP A 363 -8.38 -41.90 -14.75
N HIS A 364 -8.43 -40.73 -14.10
CA HIS A 364 -8.77 -40.65 -12.68
C HIS A 364 -10.25 -40.88 -12.37
N ARG A 365 -11.12 -40.85 -13.39
CA ARG A 365 -12.58 -40.97 -13.24
C ARG A 365 -13.17 -42.23 -13.88
N GLN A 366 -12.35 -43.27 -14.04
CA GLN A 366 -12.83 -44.55 -14.53
C GLN A 366 -13.48 -45.35 -13.38
N GLY A 367 -14.77 -45.07 -13.16
CA GLY A 367 -15.61 -45.76 -12.19
C GLY A 367 -16.99 -45.13 -12.01
N GLY A 368 -17.99 -45.59 -12.78
CA GLY A 368 -19.44 -45.42 -12.52
C GLY A 368 -20.07 -44.03 -12.61
N ALA A 369 -19.33 -42.93 -12.42
CA ALA A 369 -19.90 -41.57 -12.29
C ALA A 369 -19.96 -40.76 -13.60
N ALA A 370 -19.61 -41.33 -14.75
CA ALA A 370 -19.59 -40.64 -16.04
C ALA A 370 -20.99 -40.32 -16.62
N ARG A 371 -22.08 -40.86 -16.04
CA ARG A 371 -23.44 -40.69 -16.57
C ARG A 371 -24.26 -39.54 -15.96
N ALA A 372 -23.85 -38.97 -14.83
CA ALA A 372 -24.69 -38.03 -14.08
C ALA A 372 -24.42 -36.53 -14.36
N MET A 373 -23.31 -36.17 -15.02
CA MET A 373 -22.88 -34.75 -15.12
C MET A 373 -23.15 -34.08 -16.49
N ARG A 374 -23.90 -34.70 -17.40
CA ARG A 374 -24.26 -34.05 -18.69
C ARG A 374 -25.43 -33.06 -18.60
N HIS A 375 -26.12 -32.96 -17.47
CA HIS A 375 -27.21 -32.00 -17.31
C HIS A 375 -27.10 -31.23 -15.99
N GLY A 376 -26.80 -29.92 -16.09
CA GLY A 376 -26.90 -29.01 -14.96
C GLY A 376 -26.11 -27.71 -15.11
N HIS A 377 -26.55 -26.79 -15.97
CA HIS A 377 -26.57 -25.36 -15.61
C HIS A 377 -27.65 -25.19 -14.50
N PRO A 378 -27.63 -24.19 -13.57
CA PRO A 378 -27.74 -22.76 -13.91
C PRO A 378 -27.29 -21.73 -12.82
N ASP A 379 -27.64 -20.47 -13.07
CA ASP A 379 -27.74 -19.31 -12.17
C ASP A 379 -28.52 -19.50 -10.85
N SER A 380 -28.05 -18.79 -9.81
CA SER A 380 -28.77 -18.14 -8.69
C SER A 380 -29.63 -18.92 -7.66
N PRO A 381 -29.83 -18.34 -6.44
CA PRO A 381 -29.86 -19.08 -5.17
C PRO A 381 -31.25 -19.19 -4.51
N MET A 382 -31.45 -20.18 -3.64
CA MET A 382 -32.49 -20.14 -2.62
C MET A 382 -32.09 -20.76 -1.27
N ILE A 383 -32.59 -20.10 -0.22
CA ILE A 383 -32.42 -20.29 1.21
C ILE A 383 -33.30 -21.45 1.70
N GLY A 384 -32.82 -22.25 2.67
CA GLY A 384 -33.67 -23.26 3.33
C GLY A 384 -33.03 -23.96 4.54
N ARG A 385 -33.46 -23.51 5.72
CA ARG A 385 -33.33 -24.11 7.07
C ARG A 385 -33.03 -25.61 7.17
N TRP A 386 -32.06 -25.96 8.01
CA TRP A 386 -31.85 -27.31 8.53
C TRP A 386 -32.67 -27.56 9.80
N ARG A 387 -33.53 -28.58 9.79
CA ARG A 387 -34.14 -29.19 10.97
C ARG A 387 -33.46 -30.52 11.26
N SER A 388 -33.15 -30.71 12.54
CA SER A 388 -32.61 -31.91 13.15
C SER A 388 -33.60 -33.07 13.14
N ARG A 389 -33.12 -34.29 12.86
CA ARG A 389 -33.73 -35.53 13.32
C ARG A 389 -32.66 -36.54 13.76
N ARG A 390 -32.74 -36.92 15.04
CA ARG A 390 -32.11 -38.10 15.65
C ARG A 390 -32.82 -39.38 15.17
N PRO A 391 -32.17 -40.55 15.28
CA PRO A 391 -32.89 -41.79 15.57
C PRO A 391 -32.57 -42.33 16.98
N ALA A 392 -33.55 -43.06 17.50
CA ALA A 392 -33.67 -43.56 18.86
C ALA A 392 -32.97 -44.92 19.08
N LEU A 393 -32.68 -45.17 20.36
CA LEU A 393 -32.23 -46.43 20.94
C LEU A 393 -33.38 -47.45 21.07
N ALA A 394 -33.06 -48.72 20.85
CA ALA A 394 -33.80 -49.85 21.44
C ALA A 394 -32.79 -50.96 21.78
N GLY A 395 -32.77 -51.38 23.05
CA GLY A 395 -31.78 -52.29 23.61
C GLY A 395 -32.13 -53.77 23.55
N ARG A 396 -31.18 -54.60 24.00
CA ARG A 396 -31.38 -55.89 24.67
C ARG A 396 -30.05 -56.42 25.23
N LEU A 397 -30.08 -56.80 26.51
CA LEU A 397 -29.22 -57.77 27.20
C LEU A 397 -30.15 -58.98 27.57
N PRO A 398 -29.69 -60.20 27.97
CA PRO A 398 -28.57 -60.45 28.89
C PRO A 398 -27.80 -61.79 28.74
N GLY A 399 -26.76 -62.03 29.56
CA GLY A 399 -26.20 -63.39 29.79
C GLY A 399 -24.83 -63.48 30.47
N ARG A 400 -24.81 -63.88 31.75
CA ARG A 400 -23.68 -64.03 32.70
C ARG A 400 -22.58 -65.04 32.29
N ARG A 401 -21.34 -64.83 32.81
CA ARG A 401 -20.66 -65.73 33.79
C ARG A 401 -19.34 -65.14 34.35
N ARG A 402 -19.09 -65.44 35.63
CA ARG A 402 -17.96 -65.03 36.49
C ARG A 402 -16.65 -65.77 36.15
N ALA A 403 -15.50 -65.11 36.33
CA ALA A 403 -14.32 -65.72 36.94
C ALA A 403 -13.42 -64.62 37.56
N ALA A 404 -13.07 -64.78 38.83
CA ALA A 404 -12.13 -63.94 39.54
C ALA A 404 -10.69 -64.40 39.27
N ARG A 405 -9.75 -63.46 39.03
CA ARG A 405 -8.32 -63.67 39.29
C ARG A 405 -7.66 -62.38 39.77
N HIS A 406 -7.10 -62.46 40.96
CA HIS A 406 -6.00 -61.63 41.45
C HIS A 406 -4.86 -61.56 40.42
N ARG A 407 -4.36 -60.36 40.10
CA ARG A 407 -2.91 -60.04 40.11
C ARG A 407 -2.61 -58.60 39.68
N ASP A 408 -1.62 -58.06 40.40
CA ASP A 408 -0.65 -57.01 40.05
C ASP A 408 -1.04 -55.52 40.01
N ARG A 409 -0.70 -54.85 41.13
CA ARG A 409 -0.63 -53.38 41.28
C ARG A 409 0.56 -52.73 40.54
N ARG A 410 1.41 -53.49 39.83
CA ARG A 410 2.55 -52.94 39.07
C ARG A 410 2.24 -52.54 37.61
N SER A 411 1.06 -52.84 37.06
CA SER A 411 0.71 -52.46 35.67
C SER A 411 -0.09 -51.15 35.53
N VAL A 412 -0.52 -50.55 36.64
CA VAL A 412 -1.37 -49.33 36.62
C VAL A 412 -0.57 -48.08 36.24
N MET A 413 0.71 -47.97 36.62
CA MET A 413 1.56 -46.82 36.24
C MET A 413 2.01 -46.86 34.76
N SER A 414 2.12 -48.04 34.15
CA SER A 414 2.44 -48.20 32.72
C SER A 414 1.23 -47.93 31.82
N ARG A 415 0.01 -48.19 32.29
CA ARG A 415 -1.22 -47.88 31.54
C ARG A 415 -1.60 -46.40 31.61
N ALA A 416 -1.38 -45.72 32.73
CA ALA A 416 -1.68 -44.28 32.88
C ALA A 416 -0.84 -43.40 31.95
N SER A 417 0.45 -43.72 31.78
CA SER A 417 1.36 -43.06 30.84
C SER A 417 0.96 -43.28 29.37
N SER A 418 0.44 -44.47 29.03
CA SER A 418 -0.07 -44.73 27.66
C SER A 418 -1.34 -43.93 27.32
N HIS A 419 -2.23 -43.70 28.30
CA HIS A 419 -3.45 -42.91 28.12
C HIS A 419 -3.16 -41.41 28.01
N ALA A 420 -2.20 -40.89 28.79
CA ALA A 420 -1.76 -39.50 28.70
C ALA A 420 -1.14 -39.19 27.33
N ALA A 421 -0.28 -40.07 26.81
CA ALA A 421 0.31 -39.95 25.48
C ALA A 421 -0.76 -39.95 24.37
N THR A 422 -1.72 -40.88 24.40
CA THR A 422 -2.84 -40.91 23.43
C THR A 422 -3.76 -39.69 23.54
N THR A 423 -3.92 -39.12 24.74
CA THR A 423 -4.74 -37.93 24.95
C THR A 423 -4.03 -36.69 24.42
N LEU A 424 -2.72 -36.57 24.64
CA LEU A 424 -1.90 -35.49 24.08
C LEU A 424 -1.92 -35.51 22.55
N ASP A 425 -1.80 -36.67 21.92
CA ASP A 425 -1.91 -36.80 20.47
C ASP A 425 -3.29 -36.42 19.94
N SER A 426 -4.36 -36.76 20.66
CA SER A 426 -5.73 -36.33 20.33
C SER A 426 -5.90 -34.81 20.45
N ILE A 427 -5.30 -34.19 21.47
CA ILE A 427 -5.27 -32.73 21.65
C ILE A 427 -4.51 -32.09 20.47
N LYS A 428 -3.34 -32.59 20.10
CA LYS A 428 -2.57 -32.12 18.94
C LYS A 428 -3.40 -32.16 17.65
N HIS A 429 -4.06 -33.28 17.37
CA HIS A 429 -4.95 -33.41 16.22
C HIS A 429 -6.12 -32.42 16.26
N SER A 430 -6.71 -32.19 17.43
CA SER A 430 -7.80 -31.23 17.62
C SER A 430 -7.33 -29.79 17.37
N LEU A 431 -6.15 -29.41 17.86
CA LEU A 431 -5.56 -28.08 17.62
C LEU A 431 -5.25 -27.83 16.14
N VAL A 432 -4.77 -28.84 15.42
CA VAL A 432 -4.60 -28.77 13.95
C VAL A 432 -5.96 -28.56 13.27
N GLY A 433 -6.98 -29.32 13.67
CA GLY A 433 -8.35 -29.18 13.14
C GLY A 433 -8.98 -27.81 13.39
N LEU A 434 -8.75 -27.23 14.57
CA LEU A 434 -9.21 -25.89 14.98
C LEU A 434 -8.34 -24.74 14.44
N ARG A 435 -7.26 -25.06 13.70
CA ARG A 435 -6.28 -24.12 13.15
C ARG A 435 -5.62 -23.26 14.23
N MET A 436 -5.17 -23.88 15.32
CA MET A 436 -4.52 -23.21 16.45
C MET A 436 -3.00 -23.50 16.48
N PRO A 437 -2.21 -22.90 15.55
CA PRO A 437 -0.79 -23.21 15.42
C PRO A 437 0.04 -22.79 16.63
N ARG A 438 -0.32 -21.69 17.31
CA ARG A 438 0.44 -21.23 18.49
C ARG A 438 0.19 -22.13 19.68
N ALA A 439 -1.07 -22.51 19.89
CA ALA A 439 -1.42 -23.50 20.90
C ALA A 439 -0.64 -24.80 20.70
N LEU A 440 -0.46 -25.25 19.45
CA LEU A 440 0.30 -26.45 19.11
C LEU A 440 1.81 -26.30 19.42
N GLU A 441 2.40 -25.13 19.12
CA GLU A 441 3.81 -24.83 19.43
C GLU A 441 4.09 -24.82 20.94
N VAL A 442 3.16 -24.28 21.73
CA VAL A 442 3.35 -24.05 23.18
C VAL A 442 2.93 -25.29 24.00
N LEU A 443 2.05 -26.14 23.48
CA LEU A 443 1.49 -27.31 24.16
C LEU A 443 2.55 -28.22 24.82
N ASP A 444 3.61 -28.61 24.09
CA ASP A 444 4.62 -29.52 24.61
C ASP A 444 5.43 -28.91 25.76
N ALA A 445 5.64 -27.59 25.73
CA ALA A 445 6.30 -26.87 26.82
C ALA A 445 5.39 -26.73 28.03
N THR A 446 4.11 -26.41 27.83
CA THR A 446 3.13 -26.28 28.92
C THR A 446 2.89 -27.62 29.61
N VAL A 447 2.81 -28.73 28.87
CA VAL A 447 2.64 -30.08 29.44
C VAL A 447 3.83 -30.46 30.33
N ARG A 448 5.07 -30.14 29.93
CA ARG A 448 6.24 -30.37 30.77
C ARG A 448 6.17 -29.59 32.08
N ARG A 449 5.69 -28.34 32.05
CA ARG A 449 5.52 -27.51 33.25
C ARG A 449 4.44 -28.07 34.19
N ILE A 450 3.38 -28.67 33.64
CA ILE A 450 2.38 -29.43 34.43
C ILE A 450 3.02 -30.66 35.08
N GLU A 451 3.80 -31.43 34.33
CA GLU A 451 4.50 -32.63 34.84
C GLU A 451 5.52 -32.31 35.93
N GLN A 452 6.14 -31.14 35.87
CA GLN A 452 7.07 -30.60 36.87
C GLN A 452 6.36 -29.98 38.09
N GLY A 453 5.02 -29.86 38.06
CA GLY A 453 4.22 -29.27 39.14
C GLY A 453 4.32 -27.74 39.23
N GLU A 454 4.81 -27.07 38.19
CA GLU A 454 4.95 -25.61 38.15
C GLU A 454 3.61 -24.89 37.94
N ILE A 455 2.70 -25.53 37.20
CA ILE A 455 1.37 -25.00 36.85
C ILE A 455 0.32 -26.11 36.90
N ASP A 456 -0.92 -25.74 37.21
CA ASP A 456 -2.06 -26.66 37.18
C ASP A 456 -2.70 -26.73 35.78
N GLY A 457 -3.53 -27.75 35.56
CA GLY A 457 -4.13 -28.01 34.24
C GLY A 457 -5.09 -26.92 33.75
N ILE A 458 -5.73 -26.17 34.66
CA ILE A 458 -6.62 -25.07 34.28
C ILE A 458 -5.80 -23.87 33.80
N THR A 459 -4.76 -23.49 34.56
CA THR A 459 -3.84 -22.41 34.15
C THR A 459 -3.12 -22.75 32.85
N ALA A 460 -2.72 -24.00 32.65
CA ALA A 460 -2.14 -24.46 31.39
C ALA A 460 -3.09 -24.29 30.20
N LEU A 461 -4.38 -24.60 30.36
CA LEU A 461 -5.38 -24.42 29.32
C LEU A 461 -5.58 -22.93 29.00
N ASP A 462 -5.64 -22.08 30.03
CA ASP A 462 -5.77 -20.64 29.88
C ASP A 462 -4.55 -20.03 29.16
N GLU A 463 -3.32 -20.41 29.52
CA GLU A 463 -2.09 -19.98 28.85
C GLU A 463 -2.09 -20.35 27.35
N ILE A 464 -2.41 -21.61 27.02
CA ILE A 464 -2.42 -22.11 25.63
C ILE A 464 -3.47 -21.36 24.79
N LEU A 465 -4.66 -21.14 25.34
CA LEU A 465 -5.74 -20.43 24.64
C LEU A 465 -5.43 -18.94 24.50
N THR A 466 -4.85 -18.32 25.53
CA THR A 466 -4.48 -16.90 25.54
C THR A 466 -3.36 -16.61 24.55
N GLU A 467 -2.34 -17.48 24.44
CA GLU A 467 -1.27 -17.37 23.44
C GLU A 467 -1.83 -17.42 22.01
N GLU A 468 -2.74 -18.36 21.73
CA GLU A 468 -3.38 -18.46 20.41
C GLU A 468 -4.29 -17.27 20.13
N LEU A 469 -5.08 -16.82 21.10
CA LEU A 469 -5.93 -15.65 20.98
C LEU A 469 -5.09 -14.41 20.68
N THR A 470 -4.02 -14.18 21.43
CA THR A 470 -3.08 -13.08 21.26
C THR A 470 -2.46 -13.08 19.87
N LEU A 471 -2.04 -14.25 19.36
CA LEU A 471 -1.52 -14.36 17.99
C LEU A 471 -2.59 -13.99 16.95
N ARG A 472 -3.82 -14.48 17.11
CA ARG A 472 -4.92 -14.19 16.19
C ARG A 472 -5.31 -12.72 16.22
N GLU A 473 -5.38 -12.10 17.39
CA GLU A 473 -5.66 -10.68 17.56
C GLU A 473 -4.55 -9.83 16.94
N ASN A 474 -3.28 -10.17 17.18
CA ASN A 474 -2.15 -9.48 16.56
C ASN A 474 -2.20 -9.56 15.02
N ARG A 475 -2.53 -10.74 14.46
CA ARG A 475 -2.72 -10.91 13.01
C ARG A 475 -3.92 -10.13 12.49
N ARG A 476 -5.04 -10.12 13.22
CA ARG A 476 -6.25 -9.35 12.91
C ARG A 476 -5.93 -7.87 12.85
N VAL A 477 -5.33 -7.31 13.89
CA VAL A 477 -4.94 -5.90 14.00
C VAL A 477 -3.94 -5.53 12.89
N LYS A 478 -2.88 -6.34 12.70
CA LYS A 478 -1.89 -6.09 11.63
C LYS A 478 -2.52 -6.07 10.24
N THR A 479 -3.44 -6.99 9.97
CA THR A 479 -4.17 -7.03 8.69
C THR A 479 -5.10 -5.82 8.55
N ALA A 480 -5.84 -5.47 9.60
CA ALA A 480 -6.76 -4.34 9.60
C ALA A 480 -6.04 -2.99 9.43
N LEU A 481 -4.87 -2.78 10.04
CA LEU A 481 -4.04 -1.59 9.84
C LEU A 481 -3.60 -1.43 8.37
N LEU A 482 -3.21 -2.54 7.71
CA LEU A 482 -2.85 -2.55 6.30
C LEU A 482 -4.05 -2.23 5.40
N VAL A 483 -5.21 -2.83 5.67
CA VAL A 483 -6.46 -2.58 4.91
C VAL A 483 -6.93 -1.13 5.08
N ALA A 484 -6.78 -0.56 6.29
CA ALA A 484 -7.11 0.83 6.58
C ALA A 484 -6.18 1.85 5.90
N ARG A 485 -5.09 1.40 5.24
CA ARG A 485 -4.03 2.23 4.62
C ARG A 485 -3.25 3.08 5.62
N LEU A 486 -3.15 2.65 6.88
CA LEU A 486 -2.35 3.32 7.90
C LEU A 486 -0.89 2.86 7.79
N THR A 487 -0.09 3.52 6.94
CA THR A 487 1.32 3.15 6.69
C THR A 487 2.27 3.51 7.83
N THR A 488 1.92 4.53 8.61
CA THR A 488 2.73 5.01 9.74
C THR A 488 1.92 4.91 11.01
N ILE A 489 2.24 3.95 11.87
CA ILE A 489 1.53 3.78 13.15
C ILE A 489 1.92 4.94 14.05
N LYS A 490 0.95 5.80 14.36
CA LYS A 490 1.07 6.85 15.35
C LYS A 490 0.14 6.54 16.50
N THR A 491 0.61 6.68 17.72
CA THR A 491 -0.18 6.42 18.93
C THR A 491 -0.40 7.72 19.70
N LEU A 492 -1.42 7.73 20.58
CA LEU A 492 -1.65 8.85 21.49
C LEU A 492 -0.51 9.00 22.51
N ALA A 493 0.11 7.89 22.92
CA ALA A 493 1.28 7.91 23.80
C ALA A 493 2.50 8.62 23.17
N GLY A 494 2.64 8.56 21.85
CA GLY A 494 3.67 9.30 21.11
C GLY A 494 3.31 10.75 20.80
N PHE A 495 2.16 11.25 21.26
CA PHE A 495 1.76 12.65 21.10
C PHE A 495 2.18 13.46 22.32
N ASP A 496 3.00 14.49 22.09
CA ASP A 496 3.50 15.35 23.16
C ASP A 496 2.52 16.49 23.43
N PHE A 497 1.59 16.26 24.36
CA PHE A 497 0.59 17.24 24.80
C PHE A 497 1.20 18.48 25.46
N THR A 498 2.43 18.40 25.99
CA THR A 498 3.09 19.55 26.62
C THR A 498 3.52 20.58 25.58
N PHE A 499 3.91 20.13 24.39
CA PHE A 499 4.25 21.00 23.26
C PHE A 499 3.03 21.70 22.65
N GLN A 500 1.82 21.18 22.91
CA GLN A 500 0.57 21.74 22.39
C GLN A 500 -0.44 21.99 23.52
N PRO A 501 -0.21 23.02 24.36
CA PRO A 501 -1.01 23.26 25.57
C PRO A 501 -2.43 23.73 25.27
N SER A 502 -2.72 24.19 24.04
CA SER A 502 -4.08 24.56 23.63
C SER A 502 -5.03 23.35 23.53
N LEU A 503 -4.47 22.13 23.52
CA LEU A 503 -5.23 20.91 23.30
C LEU A 503 -5.62 20.31 24.64
N ASP A 504 -6.92 20.22 24.89
CA ASP A 504 -7.45 19.54 26.07
C ASP A 504 -7.18 18.02 25.96
N ARG A 505 -6.28 17.54 26.81
CA ARG A 505 -5.89 16.13 26.87
C ARG A 505 -7.06 15.24 27.27
N GLU A 506 -7.89 15.67 28.21
CA GLU A 506 -9.03 14.87 28.69
C GLU A 506 -10.01 14.62 27.56
N ARG A 507 -10.30 15.65 26.77
CA ARG A 507 -11.18 15.54 25.60
C ARG A 507 -10.64 14.60 24.53
N ILE A 508 -9.33 14.58 24.28
CA ILE A 508 -8.71 13.64 23.33
C ILE A 508 -8.71 12.20 23.87
N MET A 509 -8.48 12.02 25.16
CA MET A 509 -8.54 10.69 25.78
C MET A 509 -9.98 10.16 25.79
N ALA A 510 -10.99 11.00 26.00
CA ALA A 510 -12.40 10.62 25.85
C ALA A 510 -12.74 10.18 24.41
N LEU A 511 -12.17 10.84 23.39
CA LEU A 511 -12.30 10.39 21.99
C LEU A 511 -11.59 9.04 21.76
N ALA A 512 -10.54 8.73 22.51
CA ALA A 512 -9.83 7.46 22.43
C ALA A 512 -10.64 6.27 22.99
N GLU A 513 -11.68 6.54 23.79
CA GLU A 513 -12.67 5.54 24.20
C GLU A 513 -13.63 5.14 23.07
N LEU A 514 -13.59 5.86 21.94
CA LEU A 514 -14.31 5.55 20.70
C LEU A 514 -15.85 5.59 20.81
N THR A 515 -16.41 6.14 21.89
CA THR A 515 -17.86 6.27 22.09
C THR A 515 -18.55 7.07 20.99
N PHE A 516 -17.85 8.04 20.39
CA PHE A 516 -18.32 8.82 19.25
C PHE A 516 -18.58 7.96 18.00
N ILE A 517 -17.90 6.80 17.86
CA ILE A 517 -18.12 5.86 16.74
C ILE A 517 -19.51 5.23 16.85
N ASP A 518 -19.89 4.81 18.05
CA ASP A 518 -21.20 4.19 18.31
C ASP A 518 -22.35 5.19 18.17
N ARG A 519 -22.09 6.47 18.40
CA ARG A 519 -23.04 7.58 18.20
C ARG A 519 -23.10 8.12 16.77
N ALA A 520 -22.27 7.57 15.86
CA ALA A 520 -22.12 8.05 14.49
C ALA A 520 -21.78 9.55 14.37
N GLU A 521 -20.98 10.07 15.31
CA GLU A 521 -20.58 11.48 15.37
C GLU A 521 -19.38 11.79 14.45
N VAL A 522 -19.24 13.07 14.09
CA VAL A 522 -18.14 13.59 13.27
C VAL A 522 -17.14 14.33 14.15
N VAL A 523 -15.87 13.94 14.12
CA VAL A 523 -14.80 14.67 14.80
C VAL A 523 -14.07 15.57 13.79
N HIS A 524 -14.04 16.87 14.04
CA HIS A 524 -13.28 17.82 13.24
C HIS A 524 -12.01 18.25 13.96
N LEU A 525 -10.86 18.01 13.35
CA LEU A 525 -9.56 18.48 13.83
C LEU A 525 -9.13 19.68 12.98
N LEU A 526 -9.19 20.87 13.56
CA LEU A 526 -8.92 22.14 12.87
C LEU A 526 -7.66 22.82 13.41
N GLY A 527 -6.91 23.50 12.54
CA GLY A 527 -5.81 24.37 12.96
C GLY A 527 -4.68 24.51 11.93
N PRO A 528 -3.65 25.33 12.20
CA PRO A 528 -2.54 25.58 11.28
C PRO A 528 -1.74 24.34 10.86
N PRO A 529 -1.02 24.34 9.73
CA PRO A 529 -0.27 23.18 9.27
C PRO A 529 0.83 22.73 10.27
N GLY A 530 0.91 21.42 10.48
CA GLY A 530 1.91 20.79 11.34
C GLY A 530 1.65 20.86 12.85
N THR A 531 0.46 21.29 13.29
CA THR A 531 0.04 21.25 14.72
C THR A 531 -0.36 19.85 15.24
N GLY A 532 -0.24 18.80 14.43
CA GLY A 532 -0.50 17.42 14.86
C GLY A 532 -1.89 16.83 14.54
N LYS A 533 -2.75 17.53 13.80
CA LYS A 533 -4.08 17.01 13.37
C LYS A 533 -4.05 15.61 12.76
N SER A 534 -3.26 15.41 11.71
CA SER A 534 -3.14 14.10 11.04
C SER A 534 -2.54 13.03 11.96
N HIS A 535 -1.72 13.43 12.95
CA HIS A 535 -1.23 12.52 13.98
C HIS A 535 -2.37 12.03 14.85
N LEU A 536 -3.19 12.95 15.40
CA LEU A 536 -4.33 12.60 16.24
C LEU A 536 -5.36 11.78 15.47
N ALA A 537 -5.69 12.14 14.23
CA ALA A 537 -6.58 11.36 13.38
C ALA A 537 -6.06 9.93 13.15
N THR A 538 -4.76 9.78 12.89
CA THR A 538 -4.10 8.48 12.74
C THR A 538 -4.13 7.69 14.05
N ALA A 539 -3.87 8.34 15.19
CA ALA A 539 -3.84 7.70 16.48
C ALA A 539 -5.22 7.17 16.91
N LEU A 540 -6.27 7.98 16.75
CA LEU A 540 -7.65 7.55 16.98
C LEU A 540 -8.07 6.41 16.03
N ALA A 541 -7.62 6.46 14.76
CA ALA A 541 -7.85 5.38 13.80
C ALA A 541 -7.16 4.07 14.22
N VAL A 542 -5.93 4.15 14.75
CA VAL A 542 -5.21 2.98 15.27
C VAL A 542 -5.94 2.39 16.48
N GLU A 543 -6.41 3.21 17.41
CA GLU A 543 -7.19 2.72 18.56
C GLU A 543 -8.51 2.07 18.12
N ALA A 544 -9.19 2.64 17.12
CA ALA A 544 -10.38 2.02 16.52
C ALA A 544 -10.09 0.64 15.91
N VAL A 545 -8.98 0.47 15.20
CA VAL A 545 -8.57 -0.83 14.64
C VAL A 545 -8.26 -1.86 15.72
N LYS A 546 -7.56 -1.45 16.78
CA LYS A 546 -7.27 -2.32 17.95
C LYS A 546 -8.56 -2.81 18.59
N ALA A 547 -9.51 -1.90 18.81
CA ALA A 547 -10.85 -2.20 19.34
C ALA A 547 -11.76 -3.02 18.40
N GLY A 548 -11.26 -3.47 17.23
CA GLY A 548 -12.02 -4.33 16.32
C GLY A 548 -12.95 -3.61 15.36
N ARG A 549 -12.89 -2.27 15.29
CA ARG A 549 -13.70 -1.48 14.37
C ARG A 549 -13.06 -1.43 12.99
N SER A 550 -13.91 -1.40 11.95
CA SER A 550 -13.44 -1.27 10.57
C SER A 550 -13.15 0.20 10.26
N VAL A 551 -11.96 0.48 9.74
CA VAL A 551 -11.49 1.85 9.50
C VAL A 551 -11.02 2.02 8.06
N VAL A 552 -11.33 3.16 7.45
CA VAL A 552 -10.79 3.58 6.16
C VAL A 552 -10.14 4.94 6.33
N PHE A 553 -8.87 5.06 5.94
CA PHE A 553 -8.14 6.33 5.91
C PHE A 553 -7.86 6.75 4.46
N SER A 554 -8.12 8.01 4.14
CA SER A 554 -7.81 8.60 2.83
C SER A 554 -7.60 10.11 2.96
N THR A 555 -6.78 10.69 2.08
CA THR A 555 -6.83 12.14 1.84
C THR A 555 -8.12 12.50 1.10
N LEU A 556 -8.59 13.75 1.23
CA LEU A 556 -9.75 14.22 0.47
C LEU A 556 -9.53 14.11 -1.05
N ALA A 557 -8.32 14.45 -1.51
CA ALA A 557 -7.96 14.40 -2.93
C ALA A 557 -8.06 12.96 -3.48
N ASP A 558 -7.48 11.97 -2.79
CA ASP A 558 -7.53 10.57 -3.20
C ASP A 558 -8.95 10.00 -3.13
N LEU A 559 -9.72 10.43 -2.12
CA LEU A 559 -11.10 10.01 -1.94
C LEU A 559 -11.95 10.48 -3.11
N ILE A 560 -11.84 11.75 -3.49
CA ILE A 560 -12.58 12.32 -4.61
C ILE A 560 -12.12 11.72 -5.94
N ALA A 561 -10.82 11.55 -6.15
CA ALA A 561 -10.29 10.87 -7.34
C ALA A 561 -10.84 9.44 -7.46
N SER A 562 -10.95 8.73 -6.33
CA SER A 562 -11.54 7.40 -6.28
C SER A 562 -13.04 7.39 -6.56
N LEU A 563 -13.80 8.38 -6.10
CA LEU A 563 -15.24 8.51 -6.36
C LEU A 563 -15.50 8.90 -7.83
N ALA A 564 -14.74 9.86 -8.37
CA ALA A 564 -14.85 10.31 -9.75
C ALA A 564 -14.46 9.21 -10.74
N LYS A 565 -13.50 8.36 -10.37
CA LYS A 565 -13.21 7.13 -11.14
C LYS A 565 -14.41 6.18 -11.11
N ALA A 566 -14.96 5.89 -9.93
CA ALA A 566 -16.11 4.99 -9.81
C ALA A 566 -17.37 5.51 -10.53
N GLU A 567 -17.57 6.82 -10.59
CA GLU A 567 -18.64 7.45 -11.38
C GLU A 567 -18.46 7.20 -12.87
N ARG A 568 -17.26 7.41 -13.42
CA ARG A 568 -16.95 7.10 -14.82
C ARG A 568 -17.11 5.62 -15.15
N ASP A 569 -16.76 4.75 -14.21
CA ASP A 569 -16.84 3.29 -14.37
C ASP A 569 -18.25 2.73 -14.06
N GLY A 570 -19.25 3.57 -13.75
CA GLY A 570 -20.62 3.15 -13.40
C GLY A 570 -20.76 2.45 -12.04
N ALA A 571 -19.70 2.40 -11.23
CA ALA A 571 -19.64 1.71 -9.94
C ALA A 571 -19.77 2.64 -8.71
N LEU A 572 -20.21 3.89 -8.88
CA LEU A 572 -20.27 4.89 -7.81
C LEU A 572 -21.06 4.42 -6.58
N ARG A 573 -22.23 3.80 -6.79
CA ARG A 573 -23.09 3.30 -5.72
C ARG A 573 -22.40 2.24 -4.86
N GLU A 574 -21.65 1.33 -5.49
CA GLU A 574 -20.90 0.29 -4.79
C GLU A 574 -19.73 0.89 -4.00
N ARG A 575 -19.06 1.88 -4.59
CA ARG A 575 -17.96 2.58 -3.93
C ARG A 575 -18.42 3.35 -2.70
N ILE A 576 -19.52 4.09 -2.80
CA ILE A 576 -20.13 4.77 -1.65
C ILE A 576 -20.55 3.75 -0.60
N ARG A 577 -21.21 2.65 -0.98
CA ARG A 577 -21.61 1.57 -0.05
C ARG A 577 -20.41 0.97 0.70
N TYR A 578 -19.29 0.74 0.01
CA TYR A 578 -18.06 0.27 0.64
C TYR A 578 -17.55 1.26 1.69
N LEU A 579 -17.49 2.55 1.35
CA LEU A 579 -17.02 3.60 2.26
C LEU A 579 -18.00 3.84 3.42
N SER A 580 -19.30 3.66 3.21
CA SER A 580 -20.33 3.78 4.25
C SER A 580 -20.36 2.59 5.22
N ARG A 581 -19.90 1.41 4.82
CA ARG A 581 -19.83 0.21 5.69
C ARG A 581 -18.74 0.30 6.76
N ALA A 582 -17.71 1.11 6.53
CA ALA A 582 -16.65 1.30 7.51
C ALA A 582 -17.23 1.95 8.78
N SER A 583 -16.88 1.42 9.94
CA SER A 583 -17.28 1.96 11.25
C SER A 583 -16.75 3.40 11.41
N LEU A 584 -15.52 3.64 10.95
CA LEU A 584 -14.88 4.96 10.96
C LEU A 584 -14.28 5.29 9.58
N LEU A 585 -14.63 6.46 9.05
CA LEU A 585 -14.00 7.03 7.86
C LEU A 585 -13.16 8.24 8.26
N VAL A 586 -11.86 8.20 7.99
CA VAL A 586 -10.95 9.31 8.22
C VAL A 586 -10.62 9.99 6.90
N VAL A 587 -10.90 11.29 6.82
CA VAL A 587 -10.59 12.14 5.66
C VAL A 587 -9.57 13.18 6.10
N ASP A 588 -8.34 13.02 5.62
CA ASP A 588 -7.22 13.91 5.93
C ASP A 588 -7.07 15.00 4.86
N GLU A 589 -6.46 16.12 5.25
CA GLU A 589 -6.01 17.22 4.37
C GLU A 589 -7.13 17.96 3.60
N ILE A 590 -8.27 18.21 4.24
CA ILE A 590 -9.31 19.06 3.65
C ILE A 590 -8.80 20.50 3.55
N GLY A 591 -8.94 21.10 2.36
CA GLY A 591 -8.56 22.49 2.09
C GLY A 591 -7.11 22.71 1.66
N TYR A 592 -6.33 21.64 1.44
CA TYR A 592 -4.95 21.76 0.92
C TYR A 592 -4.89 21.95 -0.60
N LEU A 593 -5.65 21.15 -1.36
CA LEU A 593 -5.78 21.25 -2.81
C LEU A 593 -7.22 21.58 -3.22
N PRO A 594 -7.44 22.39 -4.27
CA PRO A 594 -8.76 22.61 -4.81
C PRO A 594 -9.30 21.29 -5.37
N VAL A 595 -10.59 21.05 -5.12
CA VAL A 595 -11.27 19.86 -5.58
C VAL A 595 -11.54 19.96 -7.09
N VAL A 596 -11.45 18.84 -7.81
CA VAL A 596 -11.83 18.79 -9.24
C VAL A 596 -13.29 19.21 -9.43
N PRO A 597 -13.66 19.83 -10.56
CA PRO A 597 -15.05 20.17 -10.84
C PRO A 597 -15.99 18.98 -10.64
N GLY A 598 -17.09 19.17 -9.89
CA GLY A 598 -18.03 18.10 -9.52
C GLY A 598 -17.60 17.22 -8.33
N GLY A 599 -16.35 17.32 -7.86
CA GLY A 599 -15.87 16.54 -6.71
C GLY A 599 -16.57 16.88 -5.39
N GLY A 600 -17.03 18.12 -5.21
CA GLY A 600 -17.85 18.52 -4.07
C GLY A 600 -19.17 17.75 -4.00
N ASN A 601 -19.83 17.51 -5.14
CA ASN A 601 -21.06 16.73 -5.22
C ASN A 601 -20.82 15.26 -4.87
N LEU A 602 -19.72 14.69 -5.32
CA LEU A 602 -19.33 13.31 -4.98
C LEU A 602 -19.07 13.15 -3.49
N PHE A 603 -18.36 14.10 -2.88
CA PHE A 603 -18.12 14.10 -1.44
C PHE A 603 -19.43 14.32 -0.66
N PHE A 604 -20.31 15.20 -1.13
CA PHE A 604 -21.64 15.40 -0.57
C PHE A 604 -22.47 14.11 -0.56
N GLN A 605 -22.49 13.36 -1.67
CA GLN A 605 -23.20 12.07 -1.73
C GLN A 605 -22.68 11.08 -0.68
N LEU A 606 -21.37 11.02 -0.46
CA LEU A 606 -20.77 10.19 0.57
C LEU A 606 -21.14 10.65 1.99
N VAL A 607 -21.03 11.95 2.27
CA VAL A 607 -21.42 12.52 3.57
C VAL A 607 -22.89 12.25 3.85
N ASN A 608 -23.77 12.46 2.86
CA ASN A 608 -25.20 12.19 3.00
C ASN A 608 -25.49 10.70 3.23
N ALA A 609 -24.73 9.79 2.62
CA ALA A 609 -24.86 8.36 2.85
C ALA A 609 -24.39 7.92 4.25
N ARG A 610 -23.50 8.68 4.89
CA ARG A 610 -22.96 8.41 6.24
C ARG A 610 -23.61 9.22 7.36
N TYR A 611 -24.36 10.27 7.03
CA TYR A 611 -25.07 11.13 7.97
C TYR A 611 -25.93 10.29 8.93
N GLU A 612 -25.70 10.46 10.24
CA GLU A 612 -26.33 9.70 11.36
C GLU A 612 -26.14 8.17 11.30
N LYS A 613 -25.30 7.65 10.39
CA LYS A 613 -25.13 6.21 10.14
C LYS A 613 -23.70 5.72 10.33
N GLY A 614 -22.71 6.60 10.28
CA GLY A 614 -21.32 6.21 10.50
C GLY A 614 -20.42 7.38 10.84
N ALA A 615 -19.55 7.16 11.82
CA ALA A 615 -18.65 8.19 12.32
C ALA A 615 -17.56 8.59 11.31
N MET A 616 -17.10 9.83 11.42
CA MET A 616 -16.08 10.40 10.56
C MET A 616 -15.06 11.20 11.36
N ILE A 617 -13.79 11.18 10.97
CA ILE A 617 -12.77 12.14 11.44
C ILE A 617 -12.31 12.95 10.24
N LEU A 618 -12.35 14.27 10.37
CA LEU A 618 -11.99 15.21 9.32
C LEU A 618 -10.87 16.11 9.81
N THR A 619 -9.80 16.25 9.02
CA THR A 619 -8.73 17.22 9.32
C THR A 619 -8.74 18.36 8.30
N SER A 620 -8.60 19.59 8.78
CA SER A 620 -8.51 20.77 7.91
C SER A 620 -7.52 21.78 8.44
N ASN A 621 -6.81 22.45 7.53
CA ASN A 621 -5.99 23.61 7.83
C ASN A 621 -6.73 24.95 7.64
N ARG A 622 -7.95 24.92 7.09
CA ARG A 622 -8.83 26.08 6.88
C ARG A 622 -10.04 26.03 7.79
N GLY A 623 -10.59 27.20 8.12
CA GLY A 623 -11.86 27.31 8.85
C GLY A 623 -13.06 26.95 7.96
N PHE A 624 -14.22 26.70 8.58
CA PHE A 624 -15.44 26.33 7.84
C PHE A 624 -15.91 27.40 6.83
N ALA A 625 -15.64 28.68 7.10
CA ALA A 625 -16.00 29.78 6.19
C ALA A 625 -15.33 29.66 4.81
N GLU A 626 -14.14 29.06 4.75
CA GLU A 626 -13.36 28.91 3.51
C GLU A 626 -13.71 27.62 2.75
N TRP A 627 -14.57 26.75 3.29
CA TRP A 627 -14.90 25.48 2.63
C TRP A 627 -15.71 25.69 1.34
N GLY A 628 -16.41 26.83 1.19
CA GLY A 628 -17.06 27.22 -0.07
C GLY A 628 -16.08 27.27 -1.24
N GLU A 629 -14.90 27.84 -1.04
CA GLU A 629 -13.84 27.91 -2.07
C GLU A 629 -13.21 26.54 -2.33
N VAL A 630 -13.07 25.70 -1.30
CA VAL A 630 -12.45 24.37 -1.40
C VAL A 630 -13.26 23.43 -2.29
N PHE A 631 -14.58 23.44 -2.14
CA PHE A 631 -15.48 22.56 -2.91
C PHE A 631 -15.97 23.17 -4.23
N GLY A 632 -15.70 24.45 -4.48
CA GLY A 632 -16.01 25.14 -5.74
C GLY A 632 -17.49 25.50 -5.95
N ASP A 633 -18.38 25.08 -5.05
CA ASP A 633 -19.80 25.41 -5.06
C ASP A 633 -20.24 25.80 -3.62
N PRO A 634 -20.56 27.08 -3.37
CA PRO A 634 -21.03 27.55 -2.06
C PRO A 634 -22.29 26.85 -1.57
N VAL A 635 -23.23 26.48 -2.46
CA VAL A 635 -24.50 25.84 -2.09
C VAL A 635 -24.24 24.44 -1.55
N VAL A 636 -23.42 23.67 -2.27
CA VAL A 636 -23.02 22.32 -1.87
C VAL A 636 -22.21 22.37 -0.58
N ALA A 637 -21.30 23.33 -0.44
CA ALA A 637 -20.51 23.52 0.77
C ALA A 637 -21.40 23.82 2.00
N THR A 638 -22.40 24.70 1.88
CA THR A 638 -23.35 24.96 2.97
C THR A 638 -24.14 23.72 3.36
N ALA A 639 -24.67 22.97 2.39
CA ALA A 639 -25.42 21.75 2.63
C ALA A 639 -24.57 20.62 3.25
N LEU A 640 -23.28 20.61 2.94
CA LEU A 640 -22.31 19.65 3.48
C LEU A 640 -21.91 20.01 4.92
N LEU A 641 -21.65 21.29 5.19
CA LEU A 641 -21.34 21.80 6.53
C LEU A 641 -22.50 21.56 7.51
N ASP A 642 -23.74 21.78 7.08
CA ASP A 642 -24.94 21.51 7.89
C ASP A 642 -24.95 20.06 8.43
N ARG A 643 -24.74 19.08 7.54
CA ARG A 643 -24.69 17.65 7.90
C ARG A 643 -23.47 17.28 8.74
N LEU A 644 -22.32 17.87 8.44
CA LEU A 644 -21.07 17.56 9.14
C LEU A 644 -20.99 18.20 10.53
N LEU A 645 -21.80 19.21 10.84
CA LEU A 645 -21.73 19.96 12.10
C LEU A 645 -22.89 19.66 13.07
N HIS A 646 -23.98 19.04 12.62
CA HIS A 646 -25.12 18.73 13.47
C HIS A 646 -24.76 17.84 14.68
N HIS A 647 -23.97 16.78 14.45
CA HIS A 647 -23.48 15.86 15.49
C HIS A 647 -21.95 15.80 15.48
N ALA A 648 -21.32 16.94 15.79
CA ALA A 648 -19.89 17.11 15.64
C ALA A 648 -19.15 17.46 16.93
N VAL A 649 -18.01 16.79 17.12
CA VAL A 649 -16.99 17.18 18.10
C VAL A 649 -15.92 17.99 17.37
N VAL A 650 -15.94 19.31 17.55
CA VAL A 650 -14.91 20.19 16.98
C VAL A 650 -13.76 20.35 17.97
N VAL A 651 -12.56 19.95 17.55
CA VAL A 651 -11.31 20.11 18.28
C VAL A 651 -10.43 21.08 17.51
N GLN A 652 -10.22 22.26 18.11
CA GLN A 652 -9.38 23.30 17.57
C GLN A 652 -7.98 23.21 18.18
N ILE A 653 -6.97 23.22 17.32
CA ILE A 653 -5.57 23.01 17.68
C ILE A 653 -4.78 24.27 17.32
N GLU A 654 -4.44 25.07 18.32
CA GLU A 654 -3.72 26.35 18.17
C GLU A 654 -2.32 26.25 18.75
N GLY A 655 -1.29 26.50 17.97
CA GLY A 655 0.07 26.47 18.51
C GLY A 655 1.15 26.21 17.47
N ALA A 656 2.34 25.90 17.98
CA ALA A 656 3.53 25.76 17.15
C ALA A 656 3.47 24.48 16.30
N SER A 657 4.09 24.55 15.12
CA SER A 657 4.19 23.40 14.24
C SER A 657 5.22 22.41 14.78
N TYR A 658 4.82 21.15 15.05
CA TYR A 658 5.75 20.07 15.41
C TYR A 658 6.81 19.85 14.33
N ARG A 659 6.50 20.13 13.06
CA ARG A 659 7.44 20.03 11.93
C ARG A 659 8.57 21.07 12.01
N LEU A 660 8.35 22.15 12.75
CA LEU A 660 9.29 23.26 12.91
C LEU A 660 9.88 23.30 14.32
N ARG A 661 9.70 22.25 15.13
CA ARG A 661 10.19 22.13 16.52
C ARG A 661 11.72 22.26 16.64
N GLN A 662 12.48 21.88 15.61
CA GLN A 662 13.94 22.07 15.55
C GLN A 662 14.37 23.44 14.97
N HIS A 663 13.42 24.27 14.53
CA HIS A 663 13.64 25.55 13.85
C HIS A 663 12.78 26.69 14.46
N GLY A 664 12.37 26.55 15.73
CA GLY A 664 11.38 27.41 16.39
C GLY A 664 11.68 28.91 16.36
N ASP A 665 12.96 29.30 16.30
CA ASP A 665 13.41 30.70 16.33
C ASP A 665 13.32 31.43 14.96
N LEU A 666 12.92 30.72 13.90
CA LEU A 666 12.92 31.21 12.52
C LEU A 666 11.55 31.72 12.02
N ILE A 667 10.49 31.64 12.83
CA ILE A 667 9.11 31.96 12.40
C ILE A 667 8.63 33.28 13.02
N PRO A 668 8.31 34.31 12.21
CA PRO A 668 7.70 35.54 12.72
C PRO A 668 6.31 35.30 13.29
N GLU A 669 5.94 36.01 14.38
CA GLU A 669 4.63 35.86 15.05
C GLU A 669 3.42 36.04 14.12
N HIS A 670 3.53 36.88 13.09
CA HIS A 670 2.45 37.12 12.12
C HIS A 670 2.21 35.96 11.13
N VAL A 671 3.12 34.98 11.04
CA VAL A 671 2.93 33.74 10.26
C VAL A 671 2.23 32.66 11.10
N ARG A 672 2.04 32.89 12.41
CA ARG A 672 1.06 32.15 13.22
C ARG A 672 -0.33 32.63 12.81
N SER A 673 -0.78 32.21 11.63
CA SER A 673 -2.10 32.54 11.11
C SER A 673 -3.16 32.07 12.12
N LYS A 674 -3.74 33.01 12.88
CA LYS A 674 -5.03 32.81 13.54
C LYS A 674 -6.04 32.66 12.42
N ALA A 675 -6.46 31.43 12.14
CA ALA A 675 -7.64 31.23 11.31
C ALA A 675 -8.80 31.93 12.04
N LEU A 676 -9.43 32.93 11.41
CA LEU A 676 -10.67 33.52 11.92
C LEU A 676 -11.76 32.45 11.80
N ILE A 677 -11.94 31.68 12.86
CA ILE A 677 -12.91 30.58 12.94
C ILE A 677 -14.12 31.11 13.70
N THR A 678 -15.11 31.59 12.99
CA THR A 678 -16.45 31.76 13.55
C THR A 678 -17.18 30.43 13.37
N PRO A 679 -17.63 29.74 14.44
CA PRO A 679 -18.54 28.61 14.27
C PRO A 679 -19.80 29.12 13.54
N PRO A 680 -20.38 28.34 12.60
CA PRO A 680 -21.64 28.75 12.00
C PRO A 680 -22.70 28.93 13.10
N PRO A 681 -23.61 29.91 12.94
CA PRO A 681 -24.63 30.19 13.94
C PRO A 681 -25.42 28.92 14.23
N VAL A 682 -25.61 28.61 15.51
CA VAL A 682 -26.40 27.47 15.98
C VAL A 682 -27.77 27.50 15.26
N PRO A 683 -28.24 26.40 14.65
CA PRO A 683 -29.54 26.38 14.02
C PRO A 683 -30.61 26.78 15.05
N ARG A 684 -31.31 27.89 14.77
CA ARG A 684 -32.37 28.39 15.66
C ARG A 684 -33.37 27.25 15.87
N ARG A 685 -33.49 26.77 17.12
CA ARG A 685 -34.63 25.92 17.51
C ARG A 685 -35.89 26.66 17.08
N ARG A 686 -36.67 26.08 16.17
CA ARG A 686 -38.00 26.61 15.81
C ARG A 686 -38.84 26.61 17.08
N GLY A 687 -38.87 27.75 17.76
CA GLY A 687 -39.79 28.00 18.85
C GLY A 687 -41.22 27.86 18.33
N ARG A 688 -42.06 27.19 19.13
CA ARG A 688 -43.51 27.13 18.95
C ARG A 688 -44.06 28.54 18.68
N PRO A 689 -44.95 28.75 17.70
CA PRO A 689 -45.50 30.08 17.43
C PRO A 689 -46.24 30.60 18.67
N PRO A 690 -46.18 31.91 18.95
CA PRO A 690 -46.81 32.50 20.12
C PRO A 690 -48.33 32.34 20.04
N ARG A 691 -48.93 31.98 21.17
CA ARG A 691 -50.38 31.87 21.34
C ARG A 691 -50.96 33.29 21.18
N LYS A 692 -51.86 33.49 20.22
CA LYS A 692 -52.60 34.75 20.05
C LYS A 692 -53.26 35.11 21.38
N ALA A 693 -52.92 36.26 21.94
CA ALA A 693 -53.66 36.88 23.02
C ALA A 693 -55.01 37.31 22.45
N THR A 694 -56.08 36.86 23.09
CA THR A 694 -57.44 37.38 22.94
C THR A 694 -57.44 38.83 23.41
N LEU A 695 -57.77 39.74 22.50
CA LEU A 695 -58.12 41.12 22.84
C LEU A 695 -59.58 41.11 23.31
N ASP A 696 -59.77 41.37 24.59
CA ASP A 696 -61.05 41.75 25.16
C ASP A 696 -61.47 43.10 24.57
N HIS A 697 -62.57 43.09 23.81
CA HIS A 697 -63.35 44.30 23.57
C HIS A 697 -64.21 44.56 24.81
N VAL A 698 -63.83 45.55 25.61
CA VAL A 698 -64.74 46.22 26.54
C VAL A 698 -64.97 47.63 26.01
N ALA A 699 -66.25 47.96 25.88
CA ALA A 699 -66.80 49.24 25.46
C ALA A 699 -66.35 50.40 26.36
N GLY A 700 -66.25 51.59 25.76
CA GLY A 700 -66.00 52.86 26.43
C GLY A 700 -65.55 53.91 25.43
#